data_AF-A0A7S0GKW7-F1
#
_entry.id   AF-A0A7S0GKW7-F1
#
_cell.length_a   1.000
_cell.length_b   1.000
_cell.length_c   1.000
_cell.angle_alpha   90.00
_cell.angle_beta   90.00
_cell.angle_gamma   90.00
#
_symmetry.space_group_name_H-M   'P 1'
#
loop_
_entity.id
_entity.type
_entity.pdbx_description
1 polymer ?
#
loop_
_entity_poly.entity_id
_entity_poly.type
_entity_poly.pdbx_seq_one_letter_code
_entity_poly.pdbx_strand_id
1 'polypeptide(L)'
;SFNLLYYAAFPQDCLKPMVRQLVISGSWPFVIIIFINFFIFVQLKVIGGNETKKIFFSRSLSATVIILYLVLPSVSNSIFDAIKCQSFKTNDIDNSSTSYLMSDYTVKCDVKKDETYRSIISVFWILFTVWPVLVPFFFILLLLSVRQHVQHNRISHTAESIQFLWRDYNASFMFWEVLDVIRKISLTGLIMFVDKEKGSTKLLRLVVAVTISLAYLSLLFIFRPYKRKSDLYFSFLSNLILTICFVLGICIQLCSRDDEMCDELIGSSVGSYYFASLLAVILTATMLGVIVILLVLQTITVSSVPTIELSSTKSRPNLELPVEYHYHLFLSHIWSSGQDKAHKIVRMLQLLVPGIKIWVDVDELKDMKELEQAVTKCAIFVLFYSEGYFGSKNCRRELYEAIEEDKTIILVYEGDDRVLKKIKNECFLHCTEGPGPSKILDAIFSTGPVLWLGGSMQAFLMESVKLLCLKIFCHMPYYKKSSNLLDAGLRVGTELGALSNTSPLRILYSNANSGAHSIAAEIKEMPNKGHIFVEEVESILVQSDCAPEGYTEKVIFLLYLNDETFCDGEDLQEVMKFVLKQNISIALVYEQDISKGGCPFSSILEHTPKELLDPPYMIYKSIAVPIYSIPEYRRVSLNTLLYDMGGRQLLTLSSFKSTIRSIAMYLKEVME
;
A
#
# COMPACT_ATOMS: atom_id res chain seq x y z
N SER A 1 2.79 -0.78 -31.50
CA SER A 1 3.15 0.65 -31.53
C SER A 1 1.87 1.49 -31.55
N PHE A 2 1.70 2.44 -30.63
CA PHE A 2 0.58 3.40 -30.66
C PHE A 2 0.87 4.45 -31.74
N ASN A 3 0.65 4.10 -33.01
CA ASN A 3 0.64 5.09 -34.07
C ASN A 3 -0.83 5.40 -34.36
N LEU A 4 -1.33 6.51 -33.82
CA LEU A 4 -2.76 6.87 -33.91
C LEU A 4 -3.23 6.94 -35.38
N LEU A 5 -2.33 7.26 -36.31
CA LEU A 5 -2.57 7.25 -37.75
C LEU A 5 -2.89 5.86 -38.31
N TYR A 6 -2.37 4.79 -37.71
CA TYR A 6 -2.63 3.41 -38.12
C TYR A 6 -3.99 2.91 -37.61
N TYR A 7 -4.40 3.31 -36.40
CA TYR A 7 -5.68 2.93 -35.80
C TYR A 7 -6.86 3.81 -36.23
N ALA A 8 -6.61 5.05 -36.67
CA ALA A 8 -7.65 5.96 -37.15
C ALA A 8 -8.13 5.67 -38.59
N ALA A 9 -7.70 4.55 -39.21
CA ALA A 9 -8.14 4.10 -40.53
C ALA A 9 -8.04 5.16 -41.66
N PHE A 10 -7.14 6.15 -41.52
CA PHE A 10 -6.88 7.11 -42.58
C PHE A 10 -6.00 6.44 -43.65
N PRO A 11 -6.44 6.37 -44.93
CA PRO A 11 -5.63 5.81 -46.00
C PRO A 11 -4.33 6.62 -46.11
N GLN A 12 -3.18 5.98 -45.92
CA GLN A 12 -1.87 6.64 -46.02
C GLN A 12 -1.65 7.27 -47.41
N ASP A 13 -2.29 6.70 -48.44
CA ASP A 13 -2.29 7.21 -49.82
C ASP A 13 -2.93 8.60 -49.95
N CYS A 14 -3.86 8.97 -49.06
CA CYS A 14 -4.51 10.29 -49.06
C CYS A 14 -3.69 11.37 -48.32
N LEU A 15 -2.64 10.99 -47.59
CA LEU A 15 -1.81 11.86 -46.76
C LEU A 15 -0.48 12.27 -47.42
N LYS A 16 -0.35 12.14 -48.75
CA LYS A 16 0.82 12.67 -49.46
C LYS A 16 0.81 14.21 -49.42
N PRO A 17 1.95 14.87 -49.16
CA PRO A 17 3.33 14.35 -49.06
C PRO A 17 3.74 13.83 -47.66
N MET A 18 4.71 12.91 -47.63
CA MET A 18 5.31 12.29 -46.43
C MET A 18 5.76 13.28 -45.34
N VAL A 19 6.15 14.50 -45.72
CA VAL A 19 6.44 15.59 -44.77
C VAL A 19 5.24 15.85 -43.84
N ARG A 20 4.01 15.82 -44.36
CA ARG A 20 2.79 16.01 -43.54
C ARG A 20 2.60 14.86 -42.55
N GLN A 21 2.82 13.63 -42.97
CA GLN A 21 2.71 12.46 -42.09
C GLN A 21 3.72 12.55 -40.93
N LEU A 22 4.96 12.94 -41.22
CA LEU A 22 6.01 13.12 -40.23
C LEU A 22 5.68 14.25 -39.23
N VAL A 23 5.20 15.40 -39.73
CA VAL A 23 4.76 16.51 -38.87
C VAL A 23 3.58 16.09 -38.01
N ILE A 24 2.54 15.47 -38.57
CA ILE A 24 1.37 15.01 -37.81
C ILE A 24 1.81 14.02 -36.72
N SER A 25 2.65 13.04 -37.07
CA SER A 25 3.18 12.05 -36.14
C SER A 25 4.04 12.65 -35.03
N GLY A 26 4.76 13.75 -35.29
CA GLY A 26 5.53 14.47 -34.27
C GLY A 26 4.70 15.45 -33.43
N SER A 27 3.55 15.91 -33.94
CA SER A 27 2.76 17.00 -33.34
C SER A 27 1.60 16.53 -32.47
N TRP A 28 0.96 15.40 -32.81
CA TRP A 28 -0.22 14.89 -32.09
C TRP A 28 -0.04 14.72 -30.57
N PRO A 29 1.14 14.35 -30.02
CA PRO A 29 1.26 14.18 -28.58
C PRO A 29 1.17 15.52 -27.86
N PHE A 30 1.67 16.60 -28.46
CA PHE A 30 1.53 17.95 -27.92
C PHE A 30 0.07 18.40 -27.89
N VAL A 31 -0.73 18.02 -28.90
CA VAL A 31 -2.18 18.30 -28.91
C VAL A 31 -2.86 17.60 -27.73
N ILE A 32 -2.51 16.33 -27.45
CA ILE A 32 -3.04 15.60 -26.29
C ILE A 32 -2.61 16.25 -24.97
N ILE A 33 -1.34 16.64 -24.86
CA ILE A 33 -0.83 17.35 -23.67
C ILE A 33 -1.61 18.64 -23.46
N ILE A 34 -1.82 19.46 -24.51
CA ILE A 34 -2.59 20.71 -24.42
C ILE A 34 -4.03 20.42 -24.01
N PHE A 35 -4.69 19.42 -24.59
CA PHE A 35 -6.07 19.08 -24.27
C PHE A 35 -6.23 18.60 -22.81
N ILE A 36 -5.35 17.72 -22.34
CA ILE A 36 -5.38 17.23 -20.95
C ILE A 36 -5.10 18.37 -19.97
N ASN A 37 -4.14 19.24 -20.28
CA ASN A 37 -3.86 20.41 -19.46
C ASN A 37 -5.05 21.39 -19.44
N PHE A 38 -5.71 21.59 -20.57
CA PHE A 38 -6.94 22.39 -20.62
C PHE A 38 -8.05 21.78 -19.76
N PHE A 39 -8.26 20.46 -19.83
CA PHE A 39 -9.24 19.77 -18.98
C PHE A 39 -8.92 19.90 -17.48
N ILE A 40 -7.65 19.72 -17.09
CA ILE A 40 -7.18 19.92 -15.71
C ILE A 40 -7.43 21.38 -15.28
N PHE A 41 -7.16 22.35 -16.16
CA PHE A 41 -7.42 23.76 -15.89
C PHE A 41 -8.91 24.04 -15.65
N VAL A 42 -9.79 23.52 -16.51
CA VAL A 42 -11.26 23.68 -16.36
C VAL A 42 -11.74 23.06 -15.05
N GLN A 43 -11.33 21.83 -14.75
CA GLN A 43 -11.66 21.13 -13.50
C GLN A 43 -11.26 21.95 -12.27
N LEU A 44 -10.06 22.54 -12.29
CA LEU A 44 -9.54 23.31 -11.17
C LEU A 44 -10.16 24.71 -11.07
N LYS A 45 -10.60 25.31 -12.18
CA LYS A 45 -11.33 26.58 -12.19
C LYS A 45 -12.73 26.45 -11.58
N VAL A 46 -13.37 25.28 -11.70
CA VAL A 46 -14.64 24.96 -11.03
C VAL A 46 -14.48 24.90 -9.50
N ILE A 47 -13.29 24.56 -9.00
CA ILE A 47 -13.01 24.35 -7.56
C ILE A 47 -12.66 25.67 -6.84
N GLY A 48 -12.13 26.69 -7.55
CA GLY A 48 -11.87 28.06 -7.03
C GLY A 48 -10.77 28.18 -5.96
N GLY A 49 -9.77 29.05 -6.15
CA GLY A 49 -8.75 29.34 -5.12
C GLY A 49 -7.39 29.85 -5.61
N ASN A 50 -6.52 30.28 -4.69
CA ASN A 50 -5.13 30.71 -4.99
C ASN A 50 -4.13 29.52 -5.02
N GLU A 51 -4.39 28.45 -4.26
CA GLU A 51 -3.62 27.18 -4.28
C GLU A 51 -3.83 26.37 -5.58
N THR A 52 -4.83 26.75 -6.36
CA THR A 52 -5.19 26.15 -7.65
C THR A 52 -4.04 26.17 -8.64
N LYS A 53 -3.16 27.19 -8.60
CA LYS A 53 -1.97 27.27 -9.46
C LYS A 53 -0.93 26.18 -9.16
N LYS A 54 -0.68 25.89 -7.87
CA LYS A 54 0.29 24.85 -7.47
C LYS A 54 -0.23 23.46 -7.78
N ILE A 55 -1.51 23.20 -7.50
CA ILE A 55 -2.18 21.94 -7.83
C ILE A 55 -2.25 21.73 -9.35
N PHE A 56 -2.57 22.80 -10.11
CA PHE A 56 -2.54 22.77 -11.57
C PHE A 56 -1.16 22.39 -12.08
N PHE A 57 -0.11 23.08 -11.61
CA PHE A 57 1.26 22.81 -12.02
C PHE A 57 1.67 21.35 -11.70
N SER A 58 1.33 20.85 -10.52
CA SER A 58 1.66 19.48 -10.12
C SER A 58 0.98 18.42 -11.01
N ARG A 59 -0.34 18.52 -11.20
CA ARG A 59 -1.10 17.58 -12.05
C ARG A 59 -0.71 17.69 -13.52
N SER A 60 -0.49 18.92 -13.99
CA SER A 60 -0.02 19.23 -15.35
C SER A 60 1.33 18.58 -15.64
N LEU A 61 2.30 18.78 -14.74
CA LEU A 61 3.64 18.23 -14.88
C LEU A 61 3.62 16.70 -14.85
N SER A 62 2.87 16.10 -13.94
CA SER A 62 2.74 14.65 -13.83
C SER A 62 2.15 14.03 -15.10
N ALA A 63 1.04 14.57 -15.60
CA ALA A 63 0.42 14.11 -16.84
C ALA A 63 1.36 14.27 -18.04
N THR A 64 2.05 15.42 -18.14
CA THR A 64 2.98 15.73 -19.24
C THR A 64 4.14 14.73 -19.27
N VAL A 65 4.77 14.45 -18.13
CA VAL A 65 5.88 13.49 -18.03
C VAL A 65 5.43 12.08 -18.46
N ILE A 66 4.27 11.63 -18.00
CA ILE A 66 3.72 10.30 -18.36
C ILE A 66 3.46 10.21 -19.87
N ILE A 67 2.82 11.23 -20.46
CA ILE A 67 2.52 11.24 -21.90
C ILE A 67 3.80 11.25 -22.72
N LEU A 68 4.76 12.11 -22.38
CA LEU A 68 6.06 12.17 -23.05
C LEU A 68 6.75 10.81 -22.99
N TYR A 69 6.78 10.16 -21.82
CA TYR A 69 7.39 8.85 -21.65
C TYR A 69 6.75 7.76 -22.51
N LEU A 70 5.40 7.68 -22.52
CA LEU A 70 4.67 6.65 -23.26
C LEU A 70 4.80 6.80 -24.78
N VAL A 71 4.82 8.04 -25.26
CA VAL A 71 4.72 8.34 -26.70
C VAL A 71 6.10 8.41 -27.37
N LEU A 72 7.15 8.71 -26.61
CA LEU A 72 8.52 8.89 -27.09
C LEU A 72 9.05 7.72 -27.95
N PRO A 73 8.93 6.43 -27.57
CA PRO A 73 9.39 5.33 -28.43
C PRO A 73 8.64 5.26 -29.77
N SER A 74 7.33 5.51 -29.76
CA SER A 74 6.47 5.45 -30.96
C SER A 74 6.79 6.57 -31.95
N VAL A 75 6.93 7.80 -31.44
CA VAL A 75 7.28 8.97 -32.25
C VAL A 75 8.71 8.86 -32.77
N SER A 76 9.65 8.42 -31.92
CA SER A 76 11.04 8.17 -32.34
C SER A 76 11.08 7.19 -33.50
N ASN A 77 10.41 6.03 -33.41
CA ASN A 77 10.36 5.07 -34.51
C ASN A 77 9.81 5.69 -35.81
N SER A 78 8.73 6.47 -35.73
CA SER A 78 8.14 7.13 -36.91
C SER A 78 9.07 8.17 -37.54
N ILE A 79 9.88 8.87 -36.72
CA ILE A 79 10.93 9.79 -37.20
C ILE A 79 12.01 9.00 -37.94
N PHE A 80 12.49 7.88 -37.41
CA PHE A 80 13.51 7.05 -38.07
C PHE A 80 13.00 6.30 -39.30
N ASP A 81 11.71 5.98 -39.37
CA ASP A 81 11.08 5.44 -40.57
C ASP A 81 11.19 6.41 -41.75
N ALA A 82 11.26 7.72 -41.48
CA ALA A 82 11.26 8.75 -42.52
C ALA A 82 12.54 8.84 -43.35
N ILE A 83 13.61 8.14 -42.96
CA ILE A 83 14.92 8.17 -43.62
C ILE A 83 15.33 6.80 -44.21
N LYS A 84 14.41 5.82 -44.23
CA LYS A 84 14.68 4.47 -44.73
C LYS A 84 14.73 4.45 -46.26
N CYS A 85 15.90 4.15 -46.82
CA CYS A 85 16.09 4.07 -48.27
C CYS A 85 16.44 2.65 -48.71
N GLN A 86 16.11 2.32 -49.96
CA GLN A 86 16.50 1.07 -50.61
C GLN A 86 17.20 1.38 -51.93
N SER A 87 18.43 0.87 -52.08
CA SER A 87 19.20 0.94 -53.31
C SER A 87 18.74 -0.10 -54.33
N PHE A 88 18.51 0.31 -55.56
CA PHE A 88 18.29 -0.57 -56.71
C PHE A 88 19.43 -0.38 -57.71
N LYS A 89 19.86 -1.47 -58.34
CA LYS A 89 20.81 -1.39 -59.47
C LYS A 89 20.06 -0.87 -60.68
N THR A 90 20.53 0.23 -61.26
CA THR A 90 19.87 0.91 -62.38
C THR A 90 20.58 0.72 -63.72
N ASN A 91 21.91 0.53 -63.72
CA ASN A 91 22.68 0.19 -64.92
C ASN A 91 23.57 -1.03 -64.64
N ASP A 92 23.38 -2.11 -65.39
CA ASP A 92 24.19 -3.34 -65.28
C ASP A 92 25.63 -3.15 -65.75
N ILE A 93 25.89 -2.14 -66.58
CA ILE A 93 27.19 -1.84 -67.19
C ILE A 93 28.09 -1.02 -66.25
N ASP A 94 27.55 0.02 -65.62
CA ASP A 94 28.31 0.95 -64.75
C ASP A 94 28.24 0.57 -63.26
N ASN A 95 27.51 -0.49 -62.90
CA ASN A 95 27.23 -0.91 -61.53
C ASN A 95 26.65 0.23 -60.65
N SER A 96 26.01 1.22 -61.30
CA SER A 96 25.43 2.38 -60.61
C SER A 96 24.12 1.99 -59.92
N SER A 97 23.99 2.39 -58.65
CA SER A 97 22.80 2.15 -57.85
C SER A 97 22.14 3.47 -57.47
N THR A 98 20.82 3.55 -57.62
CA THR A 98 20.01 4.67 -57.14
C THR A 98 19.17 4.22 -55.97
N SER A 99 19.16 5.00 -54.90
CA SER A 99 18.36 4.74 -53.71
C SER A 99 17.04 5.49 -53.77
N TYR A 100 15.96 4.80 -53.40
CA TYR A 100 14.61 5.35 -53.30
C TYR A 100 14.10 5.20 -51.87
N LEU A 101 13.19 6.08 -51.48
CA LEU A 101 12.62 6.09 -50.14
C LEU A 101 11.60 4.94 -49.97
N MET A 102 11.75 4.13 -48.93
CA MET A 102 10.93 2.92 -48.72
C MET A 102 9.44 3.22 -48.54
N SER A 103 9.10 4.35 -47.96
CA SER A 103 7.71 4.80 -47.75
C SER A 103 7.11 5.47 -48.98
N ASP A 104 7.94 5.95 -49.91
CA ASP A 104 7.50 6.54 -51.17
C ASP A 104 8.58 6.38 -52.26
N TYR A 105 8.47 5.31 -53.05
CA TYR A 105 9.45 4.99 -54.10
C TYR A 105 9.52 6.04 -55.23
N THR A 106 8.65 7.06 -55.23
CA THR A 106 8.76 8.19 -56.17
C THR A 106 9.88 9.17 -55.81
N VAL A 107 10.33 9.19 -54.55
CA VAL A 107 11.35 10.11 -54.04
C VAL A 107 12.73 9.44 -54.08
N LYS A 108 13.71 10.11 -54.68
CA LYS A 108 15.11 9.65 -54.72
C LYS A 108 15.81 10.07 -53.44
N CYS A 109 16.49 9.13 -52.78
CA CYS A 109 17.27 9.40 -51.58
C CYS A 109 18.63 10.05 -51.90
N ASP A 110 18.60 11.17 -52.62
CA ASP A 110 19.77 11.97 -52.96
C ASP A 110 19.51 13.43 -52.58
N VAL A 111 20.14 13.88 -51.49
CA VAL A 111 19.99 15.24 -50.95
C VAL A 111 20.38 16.31 -51.98
N LYS A 112 21.26 15.98 -52.94
CA LYS A 112 21.73 16.93 -53.95
C LYS A 112 20.79 17.03 -55.15
N LYS A 113 20.06 15.95 -55.47
CA LYS A 113 19.25 15.85 -56.70
C LYS A 113 17.75 15.97 -56.48
N ASP A 114 17.25 15.69 -55.27
CA ASP A 114 15.82 15.68 -54.97
C ASP A 114 15.48 16.69 -53.86
N GLU A 115 14.76 17.76 -54.24
CA GLU A 115 14.34 18.82 -53.30
C GLU A 115 13.36 18.29 -52.23
N THR A 116 12.53 17.30 -52.58
CA THR A 116 11.55 16.71 -51.67
C THR A 116 12.26 15.95 -50.56
N TYR A 117 13.29 15.17 -50.92
CA TYR A 117 14.11 14.45 -49.95
C TYR A 117 14.89 15.41 -49.04
N ARG A 118 15.41 16.52 -49.58
CA ARG A 118 16.05 17.57 -48.77
C ARG A 118 15.10 18.13 -47.71
N SER A 119 13.85 18.41 -48.08
CA SER A 119 12.83 18.88 -47.12
C SER A 119 12.53 17.83 -46.04
N ILE A 120 12.44 16.54 -46.39
CA ILE A 120 12.21 15.45 -45.44
C ILE A 120 13.36 15.38 -44.43
N ILE A 121 14.61 15.46 -44.88
CA ILE A 121 15.79 15.42 -44.02
C ILE A 121 15.84 16.64 -43.08
N SER A 122 15.46 17.83 -43.54
CA SER A 122 15.39 19.01 -42.66
C SER A 122 14.38 18.82 -41.53
N VAL A 123 13.17 18.32 -41.84
CA VAL A 123 12.13 18.06 -40.81
C VAL A 123 12.54 16.91 -39.89
N PHE A 124 13.20 15.88 -40.42
CA PHE A 124 13.76 14.78 -39.63
C PHE A 124 14.69 15.29 -38.53
N TRP A 125 15.67 16.15 -38.86
CA TRP A 125 16.63 16.65 -37.87
C TRP A 125 15.97 17.51 -36.79
N ILE A 126 14.99 18.34 -37.17
CA ILE A 126 14.21 19.13 -36.21
C ILE A 126 13.50 18.21 -35.21
N LEU A 127 12.77 17.21 -35.70
CA LEU A 127 12.03 16.29 -34.83
C LEU A 127 12.95 15.35 -34.04
N PHE A 128 14.08 14.92 -34.61
CA PHE A 128 15.10 14.15 -33.92
C PHE A 128 15.66 14.91 -32.71
N THR A 129 15.94 16.20 -32.87
CA THR A 129 16.38 17.05 -31.74
C THR A 129 15.26 17.21 -30.71
N VAL A 130 14.03 17.48 -31.13
CA VAL A 130 12.91 17.69 -30.20
C VAL A 130 12.57 16.45 -29.38
N TRP A 131 12.59 15.26 -29.98
CA TRP A 131 12.09 14.04 -29.35
C TRP A 131 13.22 13.19 -28.74
N PRO A 132 14.02 12.41 -29.52
CA PRO A 132 15.14 11.62 -29.00
C PRO A 132 16.16 12.35 -28.12
N VAL A 133 16.36 13.67 -28.29
CA VAL A 133 17.40 14.42 -27.58
C VAL A 133 16.84 15.26 -26.44
N LEU A 134 15.91 16.18 -26.73
CA LEU A 134 15.43 17.13 -25.72
C LEU A 134 14.54 16.48 -24.65
N VAL A 135 13.75 15.44 -24.95
CA VAL A 135 12.89 14.79 -23.96
C VAL A 135 13.69 14.06 -22.87
N PRO A 136 14.66 13.18 -23.19
CA PRO A 136 15.53 12.60 -22.16
C PRO A 136 16.32 13.65 -21.38
N PHE A 137 16.81 14.69 -22.05
CA PHE A 137 17.50 15.81 -21.38
C PHE A 137 16.59 16.53 -20.38
N PHE A 138 15.33 16.77 -20.76
CA PHE A 138 14.32 17.34 -19.87
C PHE A 138 14.08 16.46 -18.63
N PHE A 139 14.00 15.14 -18.78
CA PHE A 139 13.89 14.22 -17.64
C PHE A 139 15.12 14.28 -16.72
N ILE A 140 16.34 14.37 -17.28
CA ILE A 140 17.56 14.54 -16.50
C ILE A 140 17.53 15.84 -15.71
N LEU A 141 17.15 16.96 -16.33
CA LEU A 141 17.07 18.27 -15.66
C LEU A 141 16.05 18.25 -14.51
N LEU A 142 14.87 17.66 -14.73
CA LEU A 142 13.86 17.50 -13.67
C LEU A 142 14.39 16.66 -12.51
N LEU A 143 15.04 15.53 -12.80
CA LEU A 143 15.62 14.65 -11.79
C LEU A 143 16.77 15.33 -11.02
N LEU A 144 17.63 16.09 -11.71
CA LEU A 144 18.68 16.89 -11.06
C LEU A 144 18.09 17.94 -10.11
N SER A 145 17.00 18.59 -10.51
CA SER A 145 16.34 19.62 -9.68
C SER A 145 15.78 19.06 -8.37
N VAL A 146 15.35 17.79 -8.35
CA VAL A 146 14.78 17.15 -7.15
C VAL A 146 15.79 16.27 -6.40
N ARG A 147 16.99 16.04 -6.95
CA ARG A 147 17.98 15.08 -6.41
C ARG A 147 18.26 15.31 -4.93
N GLN A 148 18.52 16.55 -4.54
CA GLN A 148 18.80 16.88 -3.14
C GLN A 148 17.58 16.62 -2.24
N HIS A 149 16.36 16.90 -2.71
CA HIS A 149 15.13 16.64 -1.95
C HIS A 149 14.89 15.15 -1.76
N VAL A 150 15.04 14.35 -2.82
CA VAL A 150 14.84 12.89 -2.80
C VAL A 150 15.89 12.19 -1.94
N GLN A 151 17.16 12.60 -2.01
CA GLN A 151 18.25 11.99 -1.21
C GLN A 151 18.07 12.20 0.30
N HIS A 152 17.45 13.31 0.71
CA HIS A 152 17.16 13.60 2.12
C HIS A 152 15.72 13.21 2.51
N ASN A 153 15.03 12.35 1.72
CA ASN A 153 13.64 11.93 1.92
C ASN A 153 12.63 13.08 2.12
N ARG A 154 12.91 14.26 1.54
CA ARG A 154 12.04 15.43 1.60
C ARG A 154 11.07 15.40 0.41
N ILE A 155 9.78 15.24 0.69
CA ILE A 155 8.74 15.24 -0.35
C ILE A 155 8.41 16.70 -0.70
N SER A 156 9.09 17.23 -1.72
CA SER A 156 8.69 18.49 -2.35
C SER A 156 7.53 18.26 -3.34
N HIS A 157 6.67 19.26 -3.55
CA HIS A 157 5.57 19.15 -4.52
C HIS A 157 6.04 18.81 -5.94
N THR A 158 7.22 19.29 -6.33
CA THR A 158 7.83 18.96 -7.63
C THR A 158 8.28 17.50 -7.66
N ALA A 159 8.90 16.99 -6.58
CA ALA A 159 9.29 15.58 -6.46
C ALA A 159 8.09 14.63 -6.48
N GLU A 160 6.98 15.01 -5.84
CA GLU A 160 5.71 14.28 -5.88
C GLU A 160 5.12 14.23 -7.30
N SER A 161 5.17 15.35 -8.02
CA SER A 161 4.62 15.45 -9.38
C SER A 161 5.34 14.55 -10.39
N ILE A 162 6.65 14.37 -10.22
CA ILE A 162 7.50 13.53 -11.09
C ILE A 162 7.80 12.16 -10.47
N GLN A 163 7.00 11.72 -9.48
CA GLN A 163 7.18 10.42 -8.81
C GLN A 163 7.31 9.24 -9.79
N PHE A 164 6.65 9.33 -10.95
CA PHE A 164 6.71 8.32 -12.00
C PHE A 164 8.15 8.00 -12.43
N LEU A 165 9.06 8.99 -12.45
CA LEU A 165 10.44 8.81 -12.95
C LEU A 165 11.41 8.20 -11.93
N TRP A 166 11.12 8.28 -10.62
CA TRP A 166 12.11 7.96 -9.59
C TRP A 166 11.59 7.08 -8.45
N ARG A 167 10.26 7.06 -8.19
CA ARG A 167 9.69 6.47 -6.97
C ARG A 167 10.03 4.99 -6.81
N ASP A 168 10.08 4.25 -7.92
CA ASP A 168 10.22 2.79 -7.91
C ASP A 168 11.69 2.35 -7.76
N TYR A 169 12.63 3.30 -7.86
CA TYR A 169 14.08 3.09 -7.76
C TYR A 169 14.64 3.54 -6.40
N ASN A 170 15.76 2.93 -6.01
CA ASN A 170 16.56 3.37 -4.86
C ASN A 170 17.11 4.78 -5.09
N ALA A 171 17.27 5.58 -4.02
CA ALA A 171 17.69 6.98 -4.12
C ALA A 171 19.04 7.17 -4.86
N SER A 172 19.97 6.21 -4.71
CA SER A 172 21.27 6.20 -5.41
C SER A 172 21.15 5.99 -6.93
N PHE A 173 20.05 5.40 -7.40
CA PHE A 173 19.82 5.04 -8.81
C PHE A 173 18.61 5.78 -9.41
N MET A 174 18.30 6.99 -8.92
CA MET A 174 17.13 7.76 -9.38
C MET A 174 17.09 8.08 -10.88
N PHE A 175 18.22 7.99 -11.59
CA PHE A 175 18.33 8.22 -13.03
C PHE A 175 18.07 6.96 -13.87
N TRP A 176 17.73 5.84 -13.25
CA TRP A 176 17.57 4.57 -13.96
C TRP A 176 16.50 4.61 -15.04
N GLU A 177 15.41 5.33 -14.82
CA GLU A 177 14.35 5.51 -15.81
C GLU A 177 14.87 6.18 -17.10
N VAL A 178 15.82 7.11 -16.97
CA VAL A 178 16.46 7.76 -18.14
C VAL A 178 17.30 6.76 -18.92
N LEU A 179 18.04 5.88 -18.24
CA LEU A 179 18.80 4.80 -18.90
C LEU A 179 17.87 3.85 -19.66
N ASP A 180 16.72 3.50 -19.08
CA ASP A 180 15.72 2.67 -19.75
C ASP A 180 15.12 3.38 -20.99
N VAL A 181 14.85 4.68 -20.90
CA VAL A 181 14.40 5.50 -22.04
C VAL A 181 15.45 5.53 -23.16
N ILE A 182 16.72 5.75 -22.83
CA ILE A 182 17.83 5.74 -23.81
C ILE A 182 17.92 4.37 -24.50
N ARG A 183 17.79 3.28 -23.74
CA ARG A 183 17.74 1.93 -24.29
C ARG A 183 16.57 1.75 -25.26
N LYS A 184 15.37 2.19 -24.89
CA LYS A 184 14.17 2.12 -25.75
C LYS A 184 14.39 2.86 -27.06
N ILE A 185 14.85 4.11 -27.02
CA ILE A 185 15.15 4.92 -28.22
C ILE A 185 16.22 4.25 -29.08
N SER A 186 17.23 3.66 -28.46
CA SER A 186 18.31 2.96 -29.17
C SER A 186 17.77 1.77 -29.97
N LEU A 187 16.94 0.94 -29.34
CA LEU A 187 16.35 -0.26 -29.94
C LEU A 187 15.25 0.04 -30.96
N THR A 188 14.43 1.08 -30.74
CA THR A 188 13.35 1.43 -31.68
C THR A 188 13.78 2.38 -32.79
N GLY A 189 14.95 3.00 -32.68
CA GLY A 189 15.31 4.15 -33.49
C GLY A 189 16.75 4.20 -33.96
N LEU A 190 17.70 4.39 -33.04
CA LEU A 190 19.10 4.63 -33.41
C LEU A 190 19.72 3.46 -34.20
N ILE A 191 19.22 2.25 -33.99
CA ILE A 191 19.63 1.07 -34.75
C ILE A 191 19.42 1.20 -36.26
N MET A 192 18.53 2.09 -36.69
CA MET A 192 18.27 2.39 -38.10
C MET A 192 19.42 3.14 -38.78
N PHE A 193 20.34 3.75 -38.03
CA PHE A 193 21.55 4.35 -38.60
C PHE A 193 22.56 3.31 -39.08
N VAL A 194 22.42 2.05 -38.66
CA VAL A 194 23.31 0.96 -39.07
C VAL A 194 22.92 0.51 -40.49
N ASP A 195 23.83 0.75 -41.43
CA ASP A 195 23.75 0.41 -42.87
C ASP A 195 22.49 0.98 -43.56
N LYS A 196 22.53 2.28 -43.89
CA LYS A 196 21.40 3.02 -44.51
C LYS A 196 21.17 2.69 -45.99
N GLU A 197 22.21 2.27 -46.71
CA GLU A 197 22.23 2.33 -48.17
C GLU A 197 22.23 0.95 -48.82
N LYS A 198 22.92 -0.03 -48.25
CA LYS A 198 22.93 -1.40 -48.77
C LYS A 198 21.93 -2.19 -47.94
N GLY A 199 20.81 -2.60 -48.53
CA GLY A 199 19.79 -3.41 -47.85
C GLY A 199 20.26 -4.79 -47.33
N SER A 200 21.57 -5.07 -47.32
CA SER A 200 22.12 -6.42 -47.23
C SER A 200 22.34 -6.97 -45.83
N THR A 201 22.22 -6.24 -44.71
CA THR A 201 22.19 -6.93 -43.41
C THR A 201 21.19 -6.35 -42.41
N LYS A 202 19.89 -6.53 -42.68
CA LYS A 202 18.84 -6.52 -41.63
C LYS A 202 19.27 -7.33 -40.39
N LEU A 203 20.09 -8.37 -40.60
CA LEU A 203 20.75 -9.19 -39.58
C LEU A 203 21.69 -8.40 -38.65
N LEU A 204 22.53 -7.50 -39.18
CA LEU A 204 23.47 -6.73 -38.36
C LEU A 204 22.73 -5.83 -37.36
N ARG A 205 21.59 -5.25 -37.77
CA ARG A 205 20.71 -4.51 -36.87
C ARG A 205 20.23 -5.40 -35.72
N LEU A 206 19.75 -6.60 -36.02
CA LEU A 206 19.30 -7.54 -34.98
C LEU A 206 20.45 -7.97 -34.05
N VAL A 207 21.66 -8.19 -34.57
CA VAL A 207 22.84 -8.49 -33.74
C VAL A 207 23.15 -7.34 -32.78
N VAL A 208 23.16 -6.10 -33.26
CA VAL A 208 23.35 -4.91 -32.42
C VAL A 208 22.24 -4.80 -31.36
N ALA A 209 20.99 -5.13 -31.70
CA ALA A 209 19.87 -5.12 -30.76
C ALA A 209 20.06 -6.14 -29.63
N VAL A 210 20.52 -7.35 -29.95
CA VAL A 210 20.87 -8.38 -28.97
C VAL A 210 21.99 -7.88 -28.06
N THR A 211 23.06 -7.29 -28.61
CA THR A 211 24.17 -6.75 -27.82
C THR A 211 23.71 -5.67 -26.84
N ILE A 212 22.89 -4.71 -27.28
CA ILE A 212 22.35 -3.65 -26.42
C ILE A 212 21.47 -4.24 -25.32
N SER A 213 20.64 -5.24 -25.66
CA SER A 213 19.71 -5.88 -24.70
C SER A 213 20.47 -6.69 -23.64
N LEU A 214 21.51 -7.42 -24.04
CA LEU A 214 22.39 -8.15 -23.11
C LEU A 214 23.18 -7.20 -22.21
N ALA A 215 23.72 -6.11 -22.75
CA ALA A 215 24.42 -5.10 -21.95
C ALA A 215 23.50 -4.50 -20.87
N TYR A 216 22.24 -4.19 -21.21
CA TYR A 216 21.28 -3.71 -20.24
C TYR A 216 20.90 -4.77 -19.19
N LEU A 217 20.78 -6.04 -19.59
CA LEU A 217 20.54 -7.14 -18.66
C LEU A 217 21.69 -7.29 -17.64
N SER A 218 22.94 -7.15 -18.10
CA SER A 218 24.11 -7.11 -17.22
C SER A 218 24.07 -5.94 -16.25
N LEU A 219 23.69 -4.75 -16.71
CA LEU A 219 23.52 -3.57 -15.84
C LEU A 219 22.43 -3.82 -14.78
N LEU A 220 21.28 -4.40 -15.14
CA LEU A 220 20.23 -4.74 -14.19
C LEU A 220 20.71 -5.74 -13.12
N PHE A 221 21.50 -6.73 -13.51
CA PHE A 221 22.04 -7.74 -12.60
C PHE A 221 23.05 -7.16 -11.60
N ILE A 222 23.93 -6.26 -12.07
CA ILE A 222 24.98 -5.64 -11.26
C ILE A 222 24.39 -4.61 -10.29
N PHE A 223 23.54 -3.70 -10.79
CA PHE A 223 23.13 -2.52 -10.02
C PHE A 223 21.85 -2.69 -9.21
N ARG A 224 20.95 -3.62 -9.59
CA ARG A 224 19.68 -3.90 -8.89
C ARG A 224 18.96 -2.63 -8.42
N PRO A 225 18.53 -1.76 -9.34
CA PRO A 225 18.12 -0.39 -9.05
C PRO A 225 16.75 -0.27 -8.36
N TYR A 226 15.90 -1.28 -8.46
CA TYR A 226 14.52 -1.28 -7.96
C TYR A 226 14.45 -1.45 -6.44
N LYS A 227 13.48 -0.77 -5.80
CA LYS A 227 13.17 -0.95 -4.37
C LYS A 227 12.54 -2.31 -4.08
N ARG A 228 11.64 -2.76 -4.95
CA ARG A 228 10.91 -4.03 -4.80
C ARG A 228 11.60 -5.13 -5.62
N LYS A 229 11.78 -6.29 -5.01
CA LYS A 229 12.38 -7.46 -5.67
C LYS A 229 11.52 -7.97 -6.83
N SER A 230 10.20 -7.96 -6.67
CA SER A 230 9.25 -8.34 -7.72
C SER A 230 9.42 -7.49 -8.99
N ASP A 231 9.49 -6.16 -8.86
CA ASP A 231 9.68 -5.24 -9.99
C ASP A 231 11.04 -5.47 -10.71
N LEU A 232 12.09 -5.84 -9.96
CA LEU A 232 13.38 -6.24 -10.51
C LEU A 232 13.26 -7.53 -11.35
N TYR A 233 12.59 -8.57 -10.83
CA TYR A 233 12.40 -9.82 -11.56
C TYR A 233 11.55 -9.63 -12.82
N PHE A 234 10.51 -8.79 -12.77
CA PHE A 234 9.71 -8.47 -13.96
C PHE A 234 10.53 -7.75 -15.03
N SER A 235 11.34 -6.78 -14.61
CA SER A 235 12.24 -6.07 -15.52
C SER A 235 13.27 -7.01 -16.15
N PHE A 236 13.82 -7.93 -15.36
CA PHE A 236 14.74 -8.95 -15.85
C PHE A 236 14.08 -9.88 -16.86
N LEU A 237 12.92 -10.46 -16.51
CA LEU A 237 12.18 -11.38 -17.37
C LEU A 237 11.75 -10.73 -18.69
N SER A 238 11.28 -9.49 -18.65
CA SER A 238 10.91 -8.73 -19.84
C SER A 238 12.10 -8.52 -20.79
N ASN A 239 13.28 -8.16 -20.26
CA ASN A 239 14.48 -7.97 -21.08
C ASN A 239 15.06 -9.28 -21.60
N LEU A 240 14.95 -10.37 -20.84
CA LEU A 240 15.32 -11.70 -21.31
C LEU A 240 14.47 -12.12 -22.50
N ILE A 241 13.15 -11.97 -22.41
CA ILE A 241 12.22 -12.31 -23.50
C ILE A 241 12.45 -11.42 -24.71
N LEU A 242 12.68 -10.12 -24.52
CA LEU A 242 13.02 -9.21 -25.61
C LEU A 242 14.30 -9.67 -26.34
N THR A 243 15.31 -10.13 -25.59
CA THR A 243 16.55 -10.68 -26.16
C THR A 243 16.27 -11.95 -26.98
N ILE A 244 15.46 -12.87 -26.45
CA ILE A 244 15.03 -14.07 -27.16
C ILE A 244 14.28 -13.69 -28.45
N CYS A 245 13.37 -12.71 -28.40
CA CYS A 245 12.66 -12.22 -29.59
C CYS A 245 13.61 -11.68 -30.67
N PHE A 246 14.69 -10.97 -30.29
CA PHE A 246 15.68 -10.51 -31.27
C PHE A 246 16.48 -11.68 -31.86
N VAL A 247 16.84 -12.69 -31.08
CA VAL A 247 17.49 -13.92 -31.57
C VAL A 247 16.58 -14.68 -32.53
N LEU A 248 15.30 -14.84 -32.21
CA LEU A 248 14.31 -15.44 -33.11
C LEU A 248 14.15 -14.61 -34.39
N GLY A 249 14.21 -13.28 -34.29
CA GLY A 249 14.24 -12.38 -35.45
C GLY A 249 15.42 -12.66 -36.38
N ILE A 250 16.59 -13.03 -35.85
CA ILE A 250 17.75 -13.44 -36.65
C ILE A 250 17.43 -14.73 -37.39
N CYS A 251 16.87 -15.75 -36.71
CA CYS A 251 16.45 -17.00 -37.33
C CYS A 251 15.43 -16.76 -38.46
N ILE A 252 14.40 -15.94 -38.21
CA ILE A 252 13.39 -15.56 -39.20
C ILE A 252 14.05 -14.91 -40.42
N GLN A 253 14.97 -13.96 -40.21
CA GLN A 253 15.59 -13.23 -41.30
C GLN A 253 16.60 -14.07 -42.10
N LEU A 254 17.28 -15.03 -41.47
CA LEU A 254 18.13 -16.01 -42.15
C LEU A 254 17.29 -16.95 -43.01
N CYS A 255 16.26 -17.56 -42.43
CA CYS A 255 15.38 -18.50 -43.13
C CYS A 255 14.48 -17.85 -44.18
N SER A 256 14.24 -16.53 -44.12
CA SER A 256 13.51 -15.83 -45.19
C SER A 256 14.34 -15.64 -46.48
N ARG A 257 15.66 -15.82 -46.41
CA ARG A 257 16.57 -15.45 -47.50
C ARG A 257 17.10 -16.66 -48.27
N ASP A 258 17.33 -17.76 -47.58
CA ASP A 258 17.91 -18.98 -48.15
C ASP A 258 17.50 -20.20 -47.31
N ASP A 259 16.68 -21.07 -47.89
CA ASP A 259 16.13 -22.26 -47.22
C ASP A 259 17.24 -23.32 -46.98
N GLU A 260 18.20 -23.46 -47.90
CA GLU A 260 19.31 -24.43 -47.76
C GLU A 260 20.24 -24.02 -46.62
N MET A 261 20.60 -22.73 -46.55
CA MET A 261 21.41 -22.18 -45.47
C MET A 261 20.68 -22.28 -44.11
N CYS A 262 19.34 -22.13 -44.08
CA CYS A 262 18.54 -22.30 -42.87
C CYS A 262 18.57 -23.75 -42.37
N ASP A 263 18.42 -24.72 -43.26
CA ASP A 263 18.44 -26.15 -42.92
C ASP A 263 19.82 -26.60 -42.43
N GLU A 264 20.92 -26.05 -42.98
CA GLU A 264 22.28 -26.35 -42.54
C GLU A 264 22.61 -25.77 -41.15
N LEU A 265 22.19 -24.54 -40.86
CA LEU A 265 22.51 -23.84 -39.60
C LEU A 265 21.56 -24.17 -38.44
N ILE A 266 20.28 -24.40 -38.72
CA ILE A 266 19.22 -24.54 -37.69
C ILE A 266 18.63 -25.96 -37.68
N GLY A 267 18.72 -26.69 -38.79
CA GLY A 267 18.24 -28.06 -38.92
C GLY A 267 16.84 -28.18 -39.53
N SER A 268 16.62 -29.28 -40.27
CA SER A 268 15.42 -29.58 -41.08
C SER A 268 14.18 -29.99 -40.24
N SER A 269 14.00 -29.44 -39.04
CA SER A 269 12.76 -29.64 -38.31
C SER A 269 11.68 -28.73 -38.89
N VAL A 270 10.68 -29.35 -39.53
CA VAL A 270 9.42 -28.78 -40.10
C VAL A 270 9.25 -27.27 -39.89
N GLY A 271 9.64 -26.47 -40.89
CA GLY A 271 9.29 -25.05 -40.96
C GLY A 271 9.93 -24.16 -39.89
N SER A 272 11.26 -24.18 -39.76
CA SER A 272 12.07 -23.34 -38.87
C SER A 272 11.61 -21.86 -38.80
N TYR A 273 11.24 -21.26 -39.93
CA TYR A 273 10.65 -19.91 -40.01
C TYR A 273 9.28 -19.80 -39.29
N TYR A 274 8.38 -20.75 -39.52
CA TYR A 274 7.05 -20.79 -38.90
C TYR A 274 7.16 -21.05 -37.40
N PHE A 275 8.04 -21.98 -36.99
CA PHE A 275 8.28 -22.27 -35.58
C PHE A 275 8.84 -21.05 -34.82
N ALA A 276 9.87 -20.39 -35.37
CA ALA A 276 10.45 -19.19 -34.75
C ALA A 276 9.43 -18.05 -34.64
N SER A 277 8.61 -17.84 -35.67
CA SER A 277 7.54 -16.84 -35.68
C SER A 277 6.44 -17.16 -34.66
N LEU A 278 5.99 -18.41 -34.60
CA LEU A 278 4.99 -18.88 -33.65
C LEU A 278 5.49 -18.73 -32.21
N LEU A 279 6.74 -19.11 -31.94
CA LEU A 279 7.34 -19.02 -30.62
C LEU A 279 7.47 -17.55 -30.16
N ALA A 280 7.83 -16.62 -31.06
CA ALA A 280 7.83 -15.20 -30.77
C ALA A 280 6.43 -14.66 -30.43
N VAL A 281 5.38 -15.10 -31.14
CA VAL A 281 3.98 -14.75 -30.85
C VAL A 281 3.55 -15.30 -29.49
N ILE A 282 3.87 -16.56 -29.18
CA ILE A 282 3.52 -17.18 -27.89
C ILE A 282 4.22 -16.44 -26.75
N LEU A 283 5.53 -16.16 -26.85
CA LEU A 283 6.28 -15.45 -25.81
C LEU A 283 5.75 -14.03 -25.55
N THR A 284 5.35 -13.32 -26.61
CA THR A 284 4.77 -11.98 -26.46
C THR A 284 3.35 -12.01 -25.89
N ALA A 285 2.50 -12.96 -26.32
CA ALA A 285 1.15 -13.16 -25.79
C ALA A 285 1.15 -13.58 -24.31
N THR A 286 2.05 -14.48 -23.93
CA THR A 286 2.23 -14.91 -22.54
C THR A 286 2.68 -13.78 -21.64
N MET A 287 3.65 -12.95 -22.07
CA MET A 287 4.05 -11.75 -21.34
C MET A 287 2.89 -10.78 -21.13
N LEU A 288 2.08 -10.53 -22.17
CA LEU A 288 0.90 -9.69 -22.06
C LEU A 288 -0.11 -10.27 -21.05
N GLY A 289 -0.36 -11.58 -21.12
CA GLY A 289 -1.23 -12.28 -20.18
C GLY A 289 -0.77 -12.16 -18.72
N VAL A 290 0.52 -12.36 -18.46
CA VAL A 290 1.11 -12.20 -17.12
C VAL A 290 0.94 -10.77 -16.62
N ILE A 291 1.22 -9.75 -17.44
CA ILE A 291 1.05 -8.35 -17.06
C ILE A 291 -0.41 -8.05 -16.72
N VAL A 292 -1.37 -8.50 -17.53
CA VAL A 292 -2.80 -8.30 -17.27
C VAL A 292 -3.23 -8.98 -15.96
N ILE A 293 -2.80 -10.23 -15.73
CA ILE A 293 -3.10 -10.95 -14.48
C ILE A 293 -2.53 -10.18 -13.29
N LEU A 294 -1.30 -9.69 -13.37
CA LEU A 294 -0.69 -8.92 -12.28
C LEU A 294 -1.41 -7.60 -12.03
N LEU A 295 -1.83 -6.89 -13.07
CA LEU A 295 -2.65 -5.68 -12.92
C LEU A 295 -4.00 -6.00 -12.27
N VAL A 296 -4.62 -7.11 -12.64
CA VAL A 296 -5.85 -7.59 -12.00
C VAL A 296 -5.60 -7.97 -10.54
N LEU A 297 -4.53 -8.68 -10.23
CA LEU A 297 -4.16 -9.03 -8.84
C LEU A 297 -3.82 -7.78 -8.02
N GLN A 298 -3.11 -6.81 -8.59
CA GLN A 298 -2.81 -5.53 -7.92
C GLN A 298 -4.07 -4.71 -7.67
N THR A 299 -4.97 -4.62 -8.65
CA THR A 299 -6.24 -3.91 -8.47
C THR A 299 -7.13 -4.61 -7.45
N ILE A 300 -7.18 -5.94 -7.45
CA ILE A 300 -7.89 -6.72 -6.41
C ILE A 300 -7.26 -6.48 -5.04
N THR A 301 -5.94 -6.60 -4.90
CA THR A 301 -5.24 -6.46 -3.61
C THR A 301 -5.35 -5.05 -3.04
N VAL A 302 -5.16 -4.01 -3.86
CA VAL A 302 -5.35 -2.60 -3.45
C VAL A 302 -6.80 -2.34 -3.04
N SER A 303 -7.77 -2.91 -3.75
CA SER A 303 -9.19 -2.81 -3.39
C SER A 303 -9.56 -3.65 -2.15
N SER A 304 -8.67 -4.55 -1.72
CA SER A 304 -8.88 -5.48 -0.60
C SER A 304 -8.16 -5.08 0.68
N VAL A 305 -7.40 -3.97 0.68
CA VAL A 305 -6.85 -3.41 1.93
C VAL A 305 -8.04 -2.90 2.75
N PRO A 306 -8.24 -3.41 3.97
CA PRO A 306 -9.38 -3.02 4.78
C PRO A 306 -9.20 -1.55 5.18
N THR A 307 -10.10 -0.68 4.71
CA THR A 307 -10.12 0.73 5.11
C THR A 307 -11.22 0.96 6.13
N ILE A 308 -11.08 2.00 6.95
CA ILE A 308 -12.12 2.51 7.82
C ILE A 308 -13.23 3.11 6.95
N GLU A 309 -14.47 2.76 7.28
CA GLU A 309 -15.67 3.29 6.67
C GLU A 309 -16.67 3.67 7.76
N LEU A 310 -17.58 4.58 7.43
CA LEU A 310 -18.72 4.91 8.29
C LEU A 310 -19.69 3.72 8.33
N SER A 311 -20.10 3.28 9.51
CA SER A 311 -21.06 2.18 9.65
C SER A 311 -22.44 2.52 9.08
N SER A 312 -22.83 3.79 9.15
CA SER A 312 -24.11 4.32 8.67
C SER A 312 -24.24 4.29 7.15
N THR A 313 -23.28 4.88 6.45
CA THR A 313 -23.33 5.08 4.98
C THR A 313 -22.50 4.05 4.20
N LYS A 314 -21.65 3.28 4.87
CA LYS A 314 -20.69 2.35 4.22
C LYS A 314 -19.69 3.06 3.29
N SER A 315 -19.51 4.37 3.47
CA SER A 315 -18.62 5.19 2.67
C SER A 315 -17.31 5.49 3.41
N ARG A 316 -16.29 5.89 2.65
CA ARG A 316 -15.04 6.39 3.22
C ARG A 316 -15.30 7.68 4.03
N PRO A 317 -14.52 7.92 5.10
CA PRO A 317 -14.59 9.17 5.86
C PRO A 317 -14.25 10.38 5.00
N ASN A 318 -14.92 11.51 5.23
CA ASN A 318 -14.56 12.79 4.64
C ASN A 318 -13.36 13.38 5.41
N LEU A 319 -12.27 13.64 4.69
CA LEU A 319 -11.02 14.18 5.21
C LEU A 319 -10.74 15.59 4.67
N GLU A 320 -11.76 16.34 4.27
CA GLU A 320 -11.62 17.72 3.84
C GLU A 320 -11.13 18.59 5.01
N LEU A 321 -10.04 19.32 4.76
CA LEU A 321 -9.44 20.27 5.69
C LEU A 321 -9.72 21.71 5.23
N PRO A 322 -10.01 22.63 6.17
CA PRO A 322 -10.00 24.06 5.89
C PRO A 322 -8.63 24.51 5.37
N VAL A 323 -8.61 25.59 4.59
CA VAL A 323 -7.39 26.13 3.94
C VAL A 323 -6.29 26.50 4.94
N GLU A 324 -6.65 26.80 6.18
CA GLU A 324 -5.75 27.15 7.28
C GLU A 324 -4.87 25.96 7.73
N TYR A 325 -5.36 24.73 7.58
CA TYR A 325 -4.71 23.52 8.06
C TYR A 325 -4.07 22.72 6.91
N HIS A 326 -2.82 22.28 7.11
CA HIS A 326 -2.09 21.46 6.15
C HIS A 326 -2.13 19.97 6.51
N TYR A 327 -2.24 19.68 7.80
CA TYR A 327 -2.26 18.33 8.36
C TYR A 327 -3.50 18.15 9.22
N HIS A 328 -4.02 16.92 9.26
CA HIS A 328 -5.17 16.57 10.10
C HIS A 328 -4.73 16.45 11.55
N LEU A 329 -3.59 15.78 11.75
CA LEU A 329 -3.09 15.43 13.08
C LEU A 329 -1.64 15.88 13.23
N PHE A 330 -1.32 16.40 14.41
CA PHE A 330 0.03 16.45 14.95
C PHE A 330 0.17 15.32 15.96
N LEU A 331 1.16 14.43 15.81
CA LEU A 331 1.41 13.37 16.81
C LEU A 331 2.64 13.71 17.66
N SER A 332 2.39 14.23 18.85
CA SER A 332 3.42 14.49 19.85
C SER A 332 3.73 13.23 20.66
N HIS A 333 5.01 12.94 20.82
CA HIS A 333 5.52 11.79 21.57
C HIS A 333 6.94 12.07 22.07
N ILE A 334 7.38 11.36 23.10
CA ILE A 334 8.79 11.40 23.52
C ILE A 334 9.63 10.46 22.66
N TRP A 335 10.74 10.96 22.13
CA TRP A 335 11.60 10.19 21.22
C TRP A 335 12.27 8.98 21.90
N SER A 336 12.71 9.14 23.16
CA SER A 336 13.48 8.10 23.84
C SER A 336 12.71 6.80 24.11
N SER A 337 11.40 6.87 24.30
CA SER A 337 10.57 5.71 24.69
C SER A 337 9.29 5.52 23.85
N GLY A 338 8.88 6.53 23.09
CA GLY A 338 7.60 6.55 22.37
C GLY A 338 7.71 6.42 20.85
N GLN A 339 8.91 6.52 20.25
CA GLN A 339 9.10 6.66 18.80
C GLN A 339 8.51 5.49 18.00
N ASP A 340 8.88 4.25 18.32
CA ASP A 340 8.37 3.06 17.60
C ASP A 340 6.84 2.93 17.69
N LYS A 341 6.27 3.26 18.85
CA LYS A 341 4.82 3.18 19.08
C LYS A 341 4.07 4.27 18.33
N ALA A 342 4.59 5.50 18.35
CA ALA A 342 4.06 6.61 17.57
C ALA A 342 4.08 6.28 16.06
N HIS A 343 5.20 5.79 15.53
CA HIS A 343 5.27 5.36 14.12
C HIS A 343 4.30 4.22 13.79
N LYS A 344 4.08 3.27 14.71
CA LYS A 344 3.07 2.22 14.53
C LYS A 344 1.66 2.81 14.44
N ILE A 345 1.28 3.73 15.33
CA ILE A 345 -0.02 4.42 15.29
C ILE A 345 -0.18 5.12 13.94
N VAL A 346 0.82 5.89 13.51
CA VAL A 346 0.80 6.66 12.25
C VAL A 346 0.63 5.75 11.06
N ARG A 347 1.42 4.67 11.00
CA ARG A 347 1.35 3.71 9.90
C ARG A 347 -0.03 3.05 9.85
N MET A 348 -0.58 2.67 11.00
CA MET A 348 -1.93 2.08 11.06
C MET A 348 -3.01 3.06 10.58
N LEU A 349 -2.95 4.33 11.02
CA LEU A 349 -3.87 5.37 10.57
C LEU A 349 -3.75 5.61 9.06
N GLN A 350 -2.54 5.72 8.52
CA GLN A 350 -2.31 5.94 7.08
C GLN A 350 -2.76 4.75 6.22
N LEU A 351 -2.60 3.52 6.72
CA LEU A 351 -3.06 2.31 6.04
C LEU A 351 -4.59 2.18 6.03
N LEU A 352 -5.23 2.47 7.17
CA LEU A 352 -6.67 2.27 7.35
C LEU A 352 -7.50 3.48 6.92
N VAL A 353 -6.93 4.68 6.90
CA VAL A 353 -7.60 5.94 6.51
C VAL A 353 -6.82 6.59 5.36
N PRO A 354 -6.99 6.12 4.11
CA PRO A 354 -6.25 6.66 2.98
C PRO A 354 -6.52 8.16 2.79
N GLY A 355 -5.46 8.96 2.71
CA GLY A 355 -5.54 10.41 2.56
C GLY A 355 -5.38 11.20 3.85
N ILE A 356 -5.32 10.53 5.02
CA ILE A 356 -5.00 11.22 6.28
C ILE A 356 -3.55 11.71 6.26
N LYS A 357 -3.40 13.02 6.39
CA LYS A 357 -2.12 13.72 6.54
C LYS A 357 -1.81 13.87 8.02
N ILE A 358 -0.72 13.26 8.48
CA ILE A 358 -0.28 13.27 9.88
C ILE A 358 1.12 13.86 9.89
N TRP A 359 1.35 14.83 10.77
CA TRP A 359 2.67 15.35 11.07
C TRP A 359 3.26 14.53 12.23
N VAL A 360 4.47 14.01 12.03
CA VAL A 360 5.26 13.28 13.01
C VAL A 360 6.70 13.73 12.81
N ASP A 361 7.42 13.92 13.91
CA ASP A 361 8.82 14.37 13.91
C ASP A 361 9.62 13.75 12.77
N VAL A 362 9.99 14.63 11.83
CA VAL A 362 10.83 14.30 10.69
C VAL A 362 12.26 14.34 11.19
N ASP A 363 12.97 13.21 11.04
CA ASP A 363 14.40 13.11 11.24
C ASP A 363 15.12 14.30 10.55
N GLU A 364 15.61 15.23 11.38
CA GLU A 364 16.35 16.48 11.09
C GLU A 364 15.54 17.74 10.70
N LEU A 365 14.83 18.29 11.70
CA LEU A 365 14.64 19.75 11.82
C LEU A 365 16.00 20.45 11.83
N LYS A 366 16.27 21.30 10.82
CA LYS A 366 17.47 22.17 10.81
C LYS A 366 17.34 23.34 11.81
N ASP A 367 16.13 23.64 12.26
CA ASP A 367 15.86 24.71 13.21
C ASP A 367 14.71 24.33 14.15
N MET A 368 14.97 24.35 15.45
CA MET A 368 14.01 24.00 16.52
C MET A 368 12.86 25.02 16.67
N LYS A 369 12.80 26.03 15.80
CA LYS A 369 11.82 27.13 15.77
C LYS A 369 10.66 26.91 14.78
N GLU A 370 10.68 25.80 14.03
CA GLU A 370 9.60 25.43 13.10
C GLU A 370 8.55 24.48 13.73
N LEU A 371 8.80 24.03 14.96
CA LEU A 371 7.97 23.06 15.68
C LEU A 371 6.60 23.66 16.03
N GLU A 372 6.60 24.89 16.55
CA GLU A 372 5.38 25.63 16.87
C GLU A 372 4.54 25.86 15.60
N GLN A 373 5.18 26.26 14.50
CA GLN A 373 4.49 26.45 13.22
C GLN A 373 3.85 25.17 12.68
N ALA A 374 4.45 24.00 12.97
CA ALA A 374 3.87 22.72 12.59
C ALA A 374 2.60 22.43 13.41
N VAL A 375 2.60 22.71 14.71
CA VAL A 375 1.41 22.60 15.58
C VAL A 375 0.30 23.53 15.08
N THR A 376 0.61 24.80 14.77
CA THR A 376 -0.37 25.77 14.25
C THR A 376 -1.07 25.26 12.97
N LYS A 377 -0.31 24.60 12.08
CA LYS A 377 -0.79 24.07 10.80
C LYS A 377 -1.56 22.74 10.89
N CYS A 378 -1.69 22.17 12.08
CA CYS A 378 -2.43 20.94 12.33
C CYS A 378 -3.82 21.23 12.92
N ALA A 379 -4.83 20.47 12.50
CA ALA A 379 -6.19 20.65 13.00
C ALA A 379 -6.39 20.07 14.41
N ILE A 380 -5.78 18.91 14.69
CA ILE A 380 -5.93 18.18 15.96
C ILE A 380 -4.55 17.80 16.48
N PHE A 381 -4.37 17.92 17.80
CA PHE A 381 -3.17 17.52 18.51
C PHE A 381 -3.39 16.17 19.18
N VAL A 382 -2.58 15.17 18.85
CA VAL A 382 -2.62 13.84 19.46
C VAL A 382 -1.38 13.69 20.34
N LEU A 383 -1.60 13.49 21.63
CA LEU A 383 -0.54 13.27 22.61
C LEU A 383 -0.43 11.77 22.88
N PHE A 384 0.65 11.14 22.43
CA PHE A 384 0.97 9.78 22.84
C PHE A 384 1.85 9.79 24.09
N TYR A 385 1.28 9.39 25.23
CA TYR A 385 1.99 9.39 26.50
C TYR A 385 2.82 8.12 26.69
N SER A 386 4.09 8.32 26.99
CA SER A 386 4.96 7.35 27.65
C SER A 386 5.75 8.04 28.76
N GLU A 387 6.34 7.27 29.66
CA GLU A 387 7.06 7.80 30.81
C GLU A 387 8.15 8.79 30.40
N GLY A 388 8.17 9.95 31.08
CA GLY A 388 9.10 11.04 30.82
C GLY A 388 8.62 12.06 29.80
N TYR A 389 7.41 11.90 29.23
CA TYR A 389 6.85 12.83 28.25
C TYR A 389 6.87 14.29 28.72
N PHE A 390 6.41 14.59 29.95
CA PHE A 390 6.41 15.95 30.46
C PHE A 390 7.80 16.41 30.90
N GLY A 391 8.72 15.48 31.16
CA GLY A 391 10.14 15.79 31.39
C GLY A 391 10.84 16.37 30.14
N SER A 392 10.35 16.05 28.94
CA SER A 392 10.90 16.56 27.67
C SER A 392 10.53 18.02 27.43
N LYS A 393 11.54 18.88 27.25
CA LYS A 393 11.33 20.30 26.92
C LYS A 393 10.61 20.50 25.57
N ASN A 394 10.87 19.63 24.58
CA ASN A 394 10.27 19.73 23.26
C ASN A 394 8.78 19.39 23.29
N CYS A 395 8.43 18.25 23.90
CA CYS A 395 7.05 17.82 24.06
C CYS A 395 6.21 18.86 24.82
N ARG A 396 6.80 19.49 25.86
CA ARG A 396 6.15 20.61 26.55
C ARG A 396 5.91 21.82 25.65
N ARG A 397 6.89 22.22 24.83
CA ARG A 397 6.72 23.34 23.87
C ARG A 397 5.58 23.06 22.89
N GLU A 398 5.54 21.86 22.31
CA GLU A 398 4.46 21.43 21.41
C GLU A 398 3.09 21.47 22.07
N LEU A 399 3.01 20.94 23.30
CA LEU A 399 1.79 20.90 24.08
C LEU A 399 1.32 22.31 24.49
N TYR A 400 2.25 23.18 24.89
CA TYR A 400 1.92 24.55 25.29
C TYR A 400 1.41 25.35 24.10
N GLU A 401 2.06 25.24 22.94
CA GLU A 401 1.59 25.83 21.69
C GLU A 401 0.19 25.33 21.34
N ALA A 402 -0.06 24.01 21.45
CA ALA A 402 -1.38 23.45 21.17
C ALA A 402 -2.48 24.02 22.09
N ILE A 403 -2.16 24.30 23.35
CA ILE A 403 -3.08 24.89 24.32
C ILE A 403 -3.28 26.40 24.06
N GLU A 404 -2.23 27.12 23.67
CA GLU A 404 -2.31 28.54 23.31
C GLU A 404 -3.17 28.76 22.06
N GLU A 405 -3.06 27.85 21.10
CA GLU A 405 -3.83 27.80 19.85
C GLU A 405 -5.25 27.19 19.99
N ASP A 406 -5.67 26.84 21.21
CA ASP A 406 -6.97 26.19 21.52
C ASP A 406 -7.23 24.95 20.65
N LYS A 407 -6.17 24.18 20.35
CA LYS A 407 -6.28 22.95 19.56
C LYS A 407 -6.99 21.88 20.37
N THR A 408 -7.76 21.03 19.70
CA THR A 408 -8.31 19.82 20.33
C THR A 408 -7.18 18.85 20.63
N ILE A 409 -7.03 18.45 21.89
CA ILE A 409 -5.99 17.52 22.35
C ILE A 409 -6.62 16.15 22.62
N ILE A 410 -6.13 15.11 21.94
CA ILE A 410 -6.53 13.72 22.19
C ILE A 410 -5.38 12.99 22.88
N LEU A 411 -5.58 12.63 24.15
CA LEU A 411 -4.64 11.80 24.90
C LEU A 411 -4.74 10.33 24.47
N VAL A 412 -3.61 9.74 24.10
CA VAL A 412 -3.44 8.31 23.83
C VAL A 412 -2.40 7.74 24.79
N TYR A 413 -2.72 6.66 25.48
CA TYR A 413 -1.83 6.02 26.46
C TYR A 413 -1.95 4.50 26.38
N GLU A 414 -0.97 3.78 26.93
CA GLU A 414 -0.99 2.32 27.04
C GLU A 414 -0.80 1.92 28.51
N GLY A 415 -1.49 0.86 28.94
CA GLY A 415 -1.46 0.35 30.31
C GLY A 415 -2.83 0.41 30.96
N ASP A 416 -2.87 0.84 32.23
CA ASP A 416 -4.08 0.86 33.06
C ASP A 416 -4.27 2.23 33.72
N ASP A 417 -5.24 2.33 34.64
CA ASP A 417 -5.54 3.59 35.33
C ASP A 417 -4.40 4.09 36.23
N ARG A 418 -3.39 3.27 36.56
CA ARG A 418 -2.18 3.72 37.26
C ARG A 418 -1.37 4.66 36.37
N VAL A 419 -1.38 4.44 35.06
CA VAL A 419 -0.74 5.33 34.08
C VAL A 419 -1.42 6.69 34.07
N LEU A 420 -2.75 6.75 34.16
CA LEU A 420 -3.48 8.02 34.25
C LEU A 420 -3.12 8.82 35.51
N LYS A 421 -2.90 8.14 36.66
CA LYS A 421 -2.39 8.78 37.88
C LYS A 421 -0.96 9.29 37.68
N LYS A 422 -0.11 8.51 36.99
CA LYS A 422 1.27 8.90 36.67
C LYS A 422 1.33 10.13 35.77
N ILE A 423 0.48 10.21 34.74
CA ILE A 423 0.32 11.39 33.86
C ILE A 423 0.06 12.65 34.69
N LYS A 424 -0.89 12.57 35.64
CA LYS A 424 -1.21 13.70 36.53
C LYS A 424 0.00 14.13 37.36
N ASN A 425 0.65 13.17 38.02
CA ASN A 425 1.81 13.44 38.88
C ASN A 425 3.00 14.02 38.08
N GLU A 426 3.30 13.45 36.91
CA GLU A 426 4.39 13.89 36.06
C GLU A 426 4.12 15.31 35.51
N CYS A 427 2.87 15.60 35.14
CA CYS A 427 2.45 16.95 34.73
C CYS A 427 2.65 17.97 35.86
N PHE A 428 2.22 17.68 37.09
CA PHE A 428 2.45 18.57 38.23
C PHE A 428 3.94 18.80 38.54
N LEU A 429 4.76 17.78 38.34
CA LEU A 429 6.19 17.86 38.60
C LEU A 429 6.94 18.72 37.57
N HIS A 430 6.57 18.60 36.29
CA HIS A 430 7.36 19.10 35.18
C HIS A 430 6.77 20.30 34.44
N CYS A 431 5.47 20.58 34.59
CA CYS A 431 4.78 21.69 33.94
C CYS A 431 4.58 22.87 34.89
N THR A 432 5.68 23.42 35.42
CA THR A 432 5.66 24.55 36.36
C THR A 432 5.61 25.92 35.68
N GLU A 433 5.90 25.96 34.38
CA GLU A 433 5.81 27.16 33.52
C GLU A 433 4.42 27.22 32.85
N GLY A 434 4.12 28.32 32.14
CA GLY A 434 2.80 28.51 31.50
C GLY A 434 2.45 27.37 30.55
N PRO A 435 1.17 26.97 30.34
CA PRO A 435 -0.10 27.43 30.92
C PRO A 435 -0.46 26.90 32.33
N GLY A 436 0.44 26.17 32.99
CA GLY A 436 0.25 25.58 34.32
C GLY A 436 -0.44 24.20 34.30
N PRO A 437 -0.18 23.35 35.32
CA PRO A 437 -0.53 21.93 35.26
C PRO A 437 -2.03 21.68 35.28
N SER A 438 -2.82 22.49 36.01
CA SER A 438 -4.28 22.35 36.04
C SER A 438 -4.91 22.56 34.66
N LYS A 439 -4.55 23.65 33.96
CA LYS A 439 -5.07 23.95 32.62
C LYS A 439 -4.66 22.89 31.59
N ILE A 440 -3.44 22.36 31.71
CA ILE A 440 -2.95 21.28 30.86
C ILE A 440 -3.77 20.00 31.08
N LEU A 441 -3.97 19.60 32.34
CA LEU A 441 -4.73 18.40 32.66
C LEU A 441 -6.20 18.54 32.23
N ASP A 442 -6.81 19.70 32.44
CA ASP A 442 -8.18 19.96 31.97
C ASP A 442 -8.28 19.82 30.44
N ALA A 443 -7.31 20.37 29.70
CA ALA A 443 -7.28 20.26 28.24
C ALA A 443 -7.08 18.82 27.76
N ILE A 444 -6.09 18.10 28.31
CA ILE A 444 -5.74 16.72 27.91
C ILE A 444 -6.87 15.72 28.23
N PHE A 445 -7.59 15.92 29.34
CA PHE A 445 -8.66 15.01 29.76
C PHE A 445 -10.05 15.40 29.23
N SER A 446 -10.23 16.60 28.67
CA SER A 446 -11.51 17.10 28.16
C SER A 446 -12.19 16.21 27.11
N THR A 447 -11.41 15.62 26.20
CA THR A 447 -11.93 14.74 25.14
C THR A 447 -12.09 13.29 25.58
N GLY A 448 -11.74 12.98 26.83
CA GLY A 448 -11.56 11.62 27.34
C GLY A 448 -10.31 10.94 26.75
N PRO A 449 -9.49 10.24 27.54
CA PRO A 449 -8.31 9.56 27.04
C PRO A 449 -8.66 8.31 26.20
N VAL A 450 -7.77 7.92 25.29
CA VAL A 450 -7.85 6.69 24.49
C VAL A 450 -6.83 5.70 25.01
N LEU A 451 -7.28 4.58 25.55
CA LEU A 451 -6.42 3.45 25.87
C LEU A 451 -6.02 2.74 24.57
N TRP A 452 -4.73 2.63 24.28
CA TRP A 452 -4.18 2.00 23.08
C TRP A 452 -3.70 0.58 23.37
N LEU A 453 -4.34 -0.41 22.77
CA LEU A 453 -4.05 -1.84 22.98
C LEU A 453 -3.26 -2.43 21.80
N GLY A 454 -2.09 -1.84 21.52
CA GLY A 454 -1.27 -2.21 20.36
C GLY A 454 -0.40 -3.45 20.52
N GLY A 455 -0.09 -3.85 21.77
CA GLY A 455 0.63 -5.09 22.09
C GLY A 455 -0.27 -6.32 22.24
N SER A 456 -1.59 -6.15 22.20
CA SER A 456 -2.58 -7.19 22.42
C SER A 456 -2.97 -7.92 21.12
N MET A 457 -3.95 -8.82 21.19
CA MET A 457 -4.55 -9.48 20.01
C MET A 457 -4.98 -8.45 18.95
N GLN A 458 -4.86 -8.80 17.67
CA GLN A 458 -5.14 -7.90 16.53
C GLN A 458 -6.53 -7.25 16.56
N ALA A 459 -7.53 -7.91 17.17
CA ALA A 459 -8.87 -7.38 17.35
C ALA A 459 -8.90 -6.12 18.24
N PHE A 460 -8.15 -6.10 19.35
CA PHE A 460 -8.07 -4.95 20.26
C PHE A 460 -7.33 -3.77 19.64
N LEU A 461 -6.26 -4.05 18.88
CA LEU A 461 -5.57 -3.02 18.10
C LEU A 461 -6.54 -2.35 17.11
N MET A 462 -7.35 -3.15 16.40
CA MET A 462 -8.31 -2.62 15.43
C MET A 462 -9.38 -1.74 16.10
N GLU A 463 -9.89 -2.16 17.27
CA GLU A 463 -10.84 -1.36 18.04
C GLU A 463 -10.19 -0.07 18.58
N SER A 464 -8.91 -0.13 19.00
CA SER A 464 -8.15 1.05 19.44
C SER A 464 -8.02 2.08 18.31
N VAL A 465 -7.73 1.63 17.09
CA VAL A 465 -7.69 2.50 15.91
C VAL A 465 -9.06 3.10 15.62
N LYS A 466 -10.13 2.30 15.70
CA LYS A 466 -11.50 2.79 15.49
C LYS A 466 -11.88 3.86 16.51
N LEU A 467 -11.59 3.64 17.79
CA LEU A 467 -11.85 4.63 18.84
C LEU A 467 -11.06 5.93 18.63
N LEU A 468 -9.78 5.82 18.29
CA LEU A 468 -8.95 6.98 17.96
C LEU A 468 -9.51 7.75 16.75
N CYS A 469 -9.85 7.03 15.66
CA CYS A 469 -10.42 7.63 14.45
C CYS A 469 -11.78 8.27 14.72
N LEU A 470 -12.63 7.64 15.53
CA LEU A 470 -13.93 8.18 15.89
C LEU A 470 -13.77 9.52 16.60
N LYS A 471 -12.86 9.61 17.59
CA LYS A 471 -12.56 10.89 18.26
C LYS A 471 -12.02 11.92 17.29
N ILE A 472 -11.06 11.54 16.43
CA ILE A 472 -10.52 12.44 15.39
C ILE A 472 -11.66 13.00 14.53
N PHE A 473 -12.54 12.14 14.02
CA PHE A 473 -13.62 12.55 13.15
C PHE A 473 -14.65 13.42 13.88
N CYS A 474 -15.00 13.13 15.14
CA CYS A 474 -15.89 13.98 15.93
C CYS A 474 -15.41 15.44 16.01
N HIS A 475 -14.10 15.68 15.98
CA HIS A 475 -13.52 17.01 16.07
C HIS A 475 -13.23 17.66 14.71
N MET A 476 -13.42 16.94 13.60
CA MET A 476 -13.24 17.47 12.24
C MET A 476 -14.40 18.38 11.82
N PRO A 477 -14.16 19.47 11.05
CA PRO A 477 -15.19 20.47 10.71
C PRO A 477 -16.44 19.91 10.01
N TYR A 478 -16.25 18.93 9.12
CA TYR A 478 -17.36 18.30 8.38
C TYR A 478 -18.32 17.54 9.31
N TYR A 479 -17.76 16.78 10.25
CA TYR A 479 -18.53 15.93 11.16
C TYR A 479 -19.09 16.69 12.36
N LYS A 480 -18.49 17.81 12.77
CA LYS A 480 -19.13 18.74 13.72
C LYS A 480 -20.49 19.25 13.20
N LYS A 481 -20.66 19.36 11.88
CA LYS A 481 -21.95 19.71 11.24
C LYS A 481 -22.86 18.50 11.02
N SER A 482 -22.29 17.30 10.93
CA SER A 482 -22.98 16.07 10.55
C SER A 482 -22.72 14.95 11.56
N SER A 483 -22.91 15.23 12.86
CA SER A 483 -22.56 14.30 13.95
C SER A 483 -23.27 12.97 13.83
N ASN A 484 -24.53 12.99 13.35
CA ASN A 484 -25.40 11.82 13.20
C ASN A 484 -24.79 10.71 12.32
N LEU A 485 -23.84 11.05 11.45
CA LEU A 485 -23.15 10.06 10.60
C LEU A 485 -22.22 9.14 11.40
N LEU A 486 -21.74 9.59 12.56
CA LEU A 486 -20.81 8.88 13.43
C LEU A 486 -21.50 8.05 14.53
N ASP A 487 -22.81 8.23 14.77
CA ASP A 487 -23.56 7.55 15.84
C ASP A 487 -23.54 6.02 15.70
N ALA A 488 -23.52 5.52 14.46
CA ALA A 488 -23.43 4.09 14.17
C ALA A 488 -22.00 3.52 14.33
N GLY A 489 -21.02 4.38 14.64
CA GLY A 489 -19.61 4.03 14.76
C GLY A 489 -18.89 3.85 13.43
N LEU A 490 -17.69 3.28 13.52
CA LEU A 490 -16.80 2.99 12.39
C LEU A 490 -16.70 1.48 12.18
N ARG A 491 -16.46 1.07 10.93
CA ARG A 491 -16.22 -0.32 10.55
C ARG A 491 -14.92 -0.47 9.76
N VAL A 492 -14.25 -1.62 9.90
CA VAL A 492 -13.03 -1.94 9.14
C VAL A 492 -13.20 -3.26 8.38
N GLY A 493 -13.35 -3.16 7.06
CA GLY A 493 -13.48 -4.33 6.18
C GLY A 493 -14.67 -5.24 6.55
N THR A 494 -14.48 -6.56 6.42
CA THR A 494 -15.41 -7.58 6.91
C THR A 494 -15.03 -7.94 8.34
N GLU A 495 -15.53 -7.18 9.30
CA GLU A 495 -15.36 -7.49 10.72
C GLU A 495 -15.90 -8.90 11.04
N LEU A 496 -15.40 -9.51 12.11
CA LEU A 496 -15.99 -10.73 12.69
C LEU A 496 -17.47 -10.43 12.98
N GLY A 497 -18.33 -10.86 12.06
CA GLY A 497 -19.78 -10.84 12.25
C GLY A 497 -20.17 -11.66 13.48
N ALA A 498 -21.43 -11.53 13.90
CA ALA A 498 -21.92 -12.20 15.09
C ALA A 498 -21.54 -13.70 15.09
N LEU A 499 -20.78 -14.10 16.11
CA LEU A 499 -20.37 -15.48 16.32
C LEU A 499 -21.57 -16.25 16.88
N SER A 500 -21.86 -17.41 16.28
CA SER A 500 -22.88 -18.32 16.80
C SER A 500 -22.23 -19.65 17.12
N ASN A 501 -22.59 -20.23 18.25
CA ASN A 501 -22.32 -21.64 18.47
C ASN A 501 -23.21 -22.48 17.54
N THR A 502 -22.62 -23.48 16.91
CA THR A 502 -23.35 -24.46 16.09
C THR A 502 -23.89 -25.63 16.92
N SER A 503 -23.40 -25.79 18.15
CA SER A 503 -23.82 -26.80 19.14
C SER A 503 -24.21 -26.13 20.47
N PRO A 504 -25.01 -26.77 21.34
CA PRO A 504 -25.33 -26.21 22.65
C PRO A 504 -24.07 -26.09 23.50
N LEU A 505 -23.88 -24.93 24.15
CA LEU A 505 -22.74 -24.64 25.03
C LEU A 505 -23.24 -24.51 26.47
N ARG A 506 -22.71 -25.33 27.39
CA ARG A 506 -22.94 -25.18 28.83
C ARG A 506 -21.72 -24.54 29.47
N ILE A 507 -21.90 -23.34 30.01
CA ILE A 507 -20.89 -22.59 30.76
C ILE A 507 -21.12 -22.85 32.24
N LEU A 508 -20.12 -23.43 32.88
CA LEU A 508 -20.09 -23.69 34.30
C LEU A 508 -19.34 -22.57 35.02
N TYR A 509 -19.88 -22.08 36.13
CA TYR A 509 -19.20 -21.12 37.02
C TYR A 509 -19.26 -21.61 38.47
N SER A 510 -18.45 -21.00 39.34
CA SER A 510 -18.44 -21.28 40.78
C SER A 510 -18.72 -20.00 41.56
N ASN A 511 -19.48 -20.10 42.65
CA ASN A 511 -19.73 -18.96 43.55
C ASN A 511 -18.49 -18.58 44.35
N ALA A 512 -17.53 -19.50 44.53
CA ALA A 512 -16.22 -19.22 45.08
C ALA A 512 -15.32 -18.40 44.14
N ASN A 513 -15.76 -18.14 42.89
CA ASN A 513 -15.09 -17.24 41.97
C ASN A 513 -15.92 -15.96 41.73
N SER A 514 -15.60 -14.91 42.50
CA SER A 514 -16.29 -13.63 42.46
C SER A 514 -16.21 -13.00 41.06
N GLY A 515 -17.36 -12.80 40.40
CA GLY A 515 -17.46 -12.19 39.06
C GLY A 515 -17.64 -13.15 37.90
N ALA A 516 -17.32 -14.45 38.05
CA ALA A 516 -17.51 -15.45 36.99
C ALA A 516 -18.97 -15.56 36.53
N HIS A 517 -19.92 -15.54 37.46
CA HIS A 517 -21.36 -15.57 37.15
C HIS A 517 -21.77 -14.39 36.24
N SER A 518 -21.29 -13.18 36.54
CA SER A 518 -21.66 -11.97 35.79
C SER A 518 -21.19 -12.06 34.34
N ILE A 519 -19.98 -12.57 34.10
CA ILE A 519 -19.45 -12.73 32.74
C ILE A 519 -20.21 -13.83 32.00
N ALA A 520 -20.49 -14.96 32.66
CA ALA A 520 -21.27 -16.04 32.06
C ALA A 520 -22.69 -15.58 31.69
N ALA A 521 -23.33 -14.78 32.54
CA ALA A 521 -24.64 -14.17 32.28
C ALA A 521 -24.60 -13.16 31.12
N GLU A 522 -23.52 -12.39 30.98
CA GLU A 522 -23.36 -11.45 29.86
C GLU A 522 -23.20 -12.19 28.52
N ILE A 523 -22.43 -13.28 28.48
CA ILE A 523 -22.37 -14.19 27.31
C ILE A 523 -23.75 -14.82 27.05
N LYS A 524 -24.43 -15.20 28.15
CA LYS A 524 -25.88 -15.43 28.31
C LYS A 524 -26.75 -14.52 27.46
N GLU A 525 -26.44 -13.24 27.38
CA GLU A 525 -27.32 -12.20 26.84
C GLU A 525 -26.90 -11.69 25.45
N MET A 526 -25.72 -12.06 24.94
CA MET A 526 -25.22 -11.64 23.63
C MET A 526 -26.17 -11.97 22.45
N PRO A 527 -26.28 -11.10 21.42
CA PRO A 527 -27.09 -11.36 20.25
C PRO A 527 -26.50 -12.48 19.36
N ASN A 528 -27.35 -13.31 18.74
CA ASN A 528 -26.99 -14.38 17.78
C ASN A 528 -26.03 -15.47 18.30
N LYS A 529 -26.05 -15.75 19.61
CA LYS A 529 -25.10 -16.61 20.35
C LYS A 529 -25.37 -18.14 20.30
N GLY A 530 -26.49 -18.58 19.73
CA GLY A 530 -26.94 -19.99 19.80
C GLY A 530 -27.53 -20.38 21.16
N HIS A 531 -27.63 -21.68 21.45
CA HIS A 531 -28.14 -22.19 22.74
C HIS A 531 -27.01 -22.24 23.78
N ILE A 532 -27.05 -21.32 24.75
CA ILE A 532 -26.07 -21.23 25.86
C ILE A 532 -26.79 -21.42 27.19
N PHE A 533 -26.33 -22.40 27.97
CA PHE A 533 -26.77 -22.68 29.34
C PHE A 533 -25.70 -22.22 30.32
N VAL A 534 -26.11 -21.65 31.45
CA VAL A 534 -25.22 -21.17 32.51
C VAL A 534 -25.65 -21.82 33.81
N GLU A 535 -24.77 -22.59 34.43
CA GLU A 535 -25.05 -23.44 35.59
C GLU A 535 -23.91 -23.34 36.62
N GLU A 536 -24.25 -23.52 37.90
CA GLU A 536 -23.30 -23.53 39.02
C GLU A 536 -22.69 -24.92 39.19
N VAL A 537 -21.36 -25.03 39.27
CA VAL A 537 -20.65 -26.32 39.40
C VAL A 537 -21.01 -27.05 40.69
N GLU A 538 -21.22 -26.32 41.77
CA GLU A 538 -21.50 -26.86 43.10
C GLU A 538 -22.82 -27.65 43.12
N SER A 539 -23.78 -27.26 42.28
CA SER A 539 -25.02 -28.03 42.10
C SER A 539 -24.79 -29.42 41.45
N ILE A 540 -23.73 -29.54 40.64
CA ILE A 540 -23.32 -30.78 39.97
C ILE A 540 -22.47 -31.65 40.92
N LEU A 541 -21.69 -31.04 41.82
CA LEU A 541 -20.93 -31.75 42.87
C LEU A 541 -21.84 -32.58 43.80
N VAL A 542 -23.08 -32.13 44.02
CA VAL A 542 -24.06 -32.82 44.90
C VAL A 542 -24.83 -33.92 44.16
N GLN A 543 -24.95 -33.83 42.84
CA GLN A 543 -25.56 -34.87 41.99
C GLN A 543 -24.49 -35.83 41.47
N SER A 544 -23.96 -36.67 42.35
CA SER A 544 -23.26 -37.89 41.92
C SER A 544 -24.26 -38.75 41.14
N ASP A 545 -23.94 -39.10 39.90
CA ASP A 545 -24.70 -39.94 38.97
C ASP A 545 -25.77 -39.24 38.13
N CYS A 546 -25.34 -38.48 37.12
CA CYS A 546 -26.05 -38.36 35.84
C CYS A 546 -25.06 -37.96 34.74
N ALA A 547 -24.48 -38.94 34.06
CA ALA A 547 -23.91 -38.70 32.74
C ALA A 547 -25.09 -38.49 31.76
N PRO A 548 -25.22 -37.33 31.09
CA PRO A 548 -26.25 -37.19 30.08
C PRO A 548 -25.87 -38.04 28.88
N GLU A 549 -26.53 -39.19 28.74
CA GLU A 549 -26.48 -40.01 27.53
C GLU A 549 -27.11 -39.23 26.38
N GLY A 550 -26.28 -38.88 25.39
CA GLY A 550 -26.74 -38.64 24.03
C GLY A 550 -27.11 -37.20 23.65
N TYR A 551 -26.28 -36.20 23.95
CA TYR A 551 -26.20 -34.97 23.15
C TYR A 551 -24.74 -34.47 23.07
N THR A 552 -24.33 -33.97 21.91
CA THR A 552 -23.02 -33.35 21.64
C THR A 552 -22.91 -31.96 22.28
N GLU A 553 -23.21 -31.85 23.57
CA GLU A 553 -23.12 -30.59 24.31
C GLU A 553 -21.68 -30.31 24.73
N LYS A 554 -21.18 -29.11 24.43
CA LYS A 554 -19.84 -28.70 24.85
C LYS A 554 -19.94 -28.08 26.24
N VAL A 555 -19.20 -28.61 27.21
CA VAL A 555 -19.18 -28.13 28.60
C VAL A 555 -17.85 -27.43 28.86
N ILE A 556 -17.89 -26.20 29.38
CA ILE A 556 -16.71 -25.38 29.66
C ILE A 556 -16.86 -24.73 31.03
N PHE A 557 -15.80 -24.76 31.83
CA PHE A 557 -15.72 -24.02 33.09
C PHE A 557 -15.10 -22.64 32.87
N LEU A 558 -15.76 -21.60 33.38
CA LEU A 558 -15.30 -20.22 33.30
C LEU A 558 -14.52 -19.86 34.57
N LEU A 559 -13.21 -19.66 34.43
CA LEU A 559 -12.36 -19.16 35.51
C LEU A 559 -12.07 -17.68 35.27
N TYR A 560 -12.71 -16.83 36.06
CA TYR A 560 -12.44 -15.40 36.15
C TYR A 560 -11.25 -15.16 37.09
N LEU A 561 -10.33 -14.30 36.67
CA LEU A 561 -9.06 -14.01 37.34
C LEU A 561 -8.99 -12.52 37.70
N ASN A 562 -8.98 -12.25 39.00
CA ASN A 562 -8.81 -10.95 39.65
C ASN A 562 -7.84 -11.08 40.86
N ASP A 563 -7.65 -10.01 41.61
CA ASP A 563 -6.80 -9.95 42.80
C ASP A 563 -7.31 -10.78 43.99
N GLU A 564 -8.61 -11.09 44.05
CA GLU A 564 -9.21 -11.99 45.05
C GLU A 564 -9.08 -13.48 44.69
N THR A 565 -8.71 -13.79 43.44
CA THR A 565 -8.70 -15.16 42.94
C THR A 565 -7.64 -15.99 43.66
N PHE A 566 -8.09 -17.07 44.32
CA PHE A 566 -7.28 -17.96 45.17
C PHE A 566 -6.79 -17.34 46.50
N CYS A 567 -7.31 -16.19 46.93
CA CYS A 567 -6.99 -15.64 48.26
C CYS A 567 -7.67 -16.44 49.40
N ASP A 568 -8.93 -16.87 49.19
CA ASP A 568 -9.71 -17.66 50.16
C ASP A 568 -9.54 -19.17 49.91
N GLY A 569 -8.30 -19.63 50.09
CA GLY A 569 -7.67 -20.77 49.40
C GLY A 569 -8.11 -22.21 49.68
N GLU A 570 -9.38 -22.53 49.91
CA GLU A 570 -9.83 -23.94 49.91
C GLU A 570 -10.96 -24.22 48.90
N ASP A 571 -12.04 -23.44 48.91
CA ASP A 571 -13.25 -23.73 48.12
C ASP A 571 -13.00 -23.75 46.60
N LEU A 572 -12.37 -22.70 46.05
CA LEU A 572 -12.09 -22.63 44.62
C LEU A 572 -11.05 -23.67 44.18
N GLN A 573 -10.09 -24.02 45.04
CA GLN A 573 -9.07 -25.03 44.72
C GLN A 573 -9.70 -26.42 44.58
N GLU A 574 -10.65 -26.78 45.44
CA GLU A 574 -11.37 -28.06 45.34
C GLU A 574 -12.22 -28.13 44.08
N VAL A 575 -12.95 -27.06 43.74
CA VAL A 575 -13.71 -26.95 42.50
C VAL A 575 -12.80 -27.13 41.29
N MET A 576 -11.64 -26.47 41.26
CA MET A 576 -10.69 -26.59 40.15
C MET A 576 -10.13 -28.02 40.01
N LYS A 577 -9.83 -28.69 41.12
CA LYS A 577 -9.42 -30.11 41.12
C LYS A 577 -10.50 -31.01 40.55
N PHE A 578 -11.78 -30.76 40.87
CA PHE A 578 -12.90 -31.51 40.31
C PHE A 578 -13.05 -31.29 38.80
N VAL A 579 -13.08 -30.03 38.35
CA VAL A 579 -13.20 -29.65 36.94
C VAL A 579 -12.12 -30.33 36.09
N LEU A 580 -10.88 -30.33 36.57
CA LEU A 580 -9.74 -30.94 35.87
C LEU A 580 -9.79 -32.47 35.87
N LYS A 581 -10.21 -33.11 36.97
CA LYS A 581 -10.40 -34.58 37.03
C LYS A 581 -11.48 -35.06 36.06
N GLN A 582 -12.51 -34.26 35.83
CA GLN A 582 -13.58 -34.54 34.87
C GLN A 582 -13.20 -34.18 33.42
N ASN A 583 -11.96 -33.71 33.19
CA ASN A 583 -11.45 -33.31 31.87
C ASN A 583 -12.31 -32.21 31.20
N ILE A 584 -12.92 -31.33 32.00
CA ILE A 584 -13.71 -30.20 31.52
C ILE A 584 -12.74 -29.10 31.04
N SER A 585 -13.03 -28.49 29.89
CA SER A 585 -12.21 -27.40 29.36
C SER A 585 -12.37 -26.12 30.17
N ILE A 586 -11.28 -25.38 30.40
CA ILE A 586 -11.28 -24.13 31.16
C ILE A 586 -11.11 -22.94 30.21
N ALA A 587 -12.02 -21.97 30.30
CA ALA A 587 -11.89 -20.66 29.70
C ALA A 587 -11.43 -19.65 30.75
N LEU A 588 -10.25 -19.07 30.52
CA LEU A 588 -9.61 -18.12 31.43
C LEU A 588 -9.99 -16.69 31.04
N VAL A 589 -10.53 -15.92 31.98
CA VAL A 589 -10.86 -14.49 31.80
C VAL A 589 -10.02 -13.68 32.76
N TYR A 590 -9.35 -12.64 32.27
CA TYR A 590 -8.41 -11.84 33.05
C TYR A 590 -8.86 -10.39 33.15
N GLU A 591 -9.26 -9.95 34.35
CA GLU A 591 -9.75 -8.59 34.59
C GLU A 591 -8.62 -7.55 34.48
N GLN A 592 -8.87 -6.49 33.71
CA GLN A 592 -7.96 -5.36 33.53
C GLN A 592 -8.39 -4.13 34.33
N ASP A 593 -9.64 -4.06 34.74
CA ASP A 593 -10.19 -2.94 35.51
C ASP A 593 -9.83 -3.07 37.00
N ILE A 594 -9.02 -2.12 37.48
CA ILE A 594 -8.56 -2.06 38.88
C ILE A 594 -9.73 -1.96 39.86
N SER A 595 -10.84 -1.31 39.47
CA SER A 595 -12.03 -1.21 40.33
C SER A 595 -12.77 -2.54 40.54
N LYS A 596 -12.50 -3.54 39.70
CA LYS A 596 -13.04 -4.90 39.75
C LYS A 596 -12.00 -5.96 40.12
N GLY A 597 -10.87 -5.51 40.67
CA GLY A 597 -9.78 -6.40 41.09
C GLY A 597 -8.73 -6.70 40.02
N GLY A 598 -8.67 -5.91 38.94
CA GLY A 598 -7.63 -6.05 37.93
C GLY A 598 -6.23 -5.80 38.50
N CYS A 599 -5.37 -6.81 38.45
CA CYS A 599 -4.01 -6.76 38.97
C CYS A 599 -3.01 -7.40 38.00
N PRO A 600 -1.69 -7.14 38.11
CA PRO A 600 -0.69 -7.81 37.27
C PRO A 600 -0.78 -9.34 37.40
N PHE A 601 -0.68 -10.05 36.27
CA PHE A 601 -0.81 -11.51 36.25
C PHE A 601 0.18 -12.23 37.19
N SER A 602 1.35 -11.64 37.45
CA SER A 602 2.31 -12.14 38.44
C SER A 602 1.73 -12.24 39.86
N SER A 603 0.88 -11.30 40.26
CA SER A 603 0.22 -11.32 41.57
C SER A 603 -0.77 -12.48 41.69
N ILE A 604 -1.46 -12.82 40.60
CA ILE A 604 -2.37 -13.97 40.55
C ILE A 604 -1.58 -15.29 40.64
N LEU A 605 -0.43 -15.37 39.96
CA LEU A 605 0.46 -16.54 40.02
C LEU A 605 0.99 -16.80 41.44
N GLU A 606 1.28 -15.75 42.21
CA GLU A 606 1.75 -15.87 43.61
C GLU A 606 0.69 -16.48 44.54
N HIS A 607 -0.59 -16.15 44.33
CA HIS A 607 -1.71 -16.69 45.10
C HIS A 607 -2.22 -18.03 44.56
N THR A 608 -1.83 -18.43 43.35
CA THR A 608 -2.26 -19.71 42.76
C THR A 608 -1.60 -20.89 43.49
N PRO A 609 -2.38 -21.87 43.99
CA PRO A 609 -1.83 -23.07 44.62
C PRO A 609 -0.86 -23.83 43.70
N LYS A 610 0.31 -24.21 44.22
CA LYS A 610 1.36 -24.90 43.44
C LYS A 610 0.87 -26.17 42.73
N GLU A 611 -0.03 -26.91 43.38
CA GLU A 611 -0.64 -28.11 42.80
C GLU A 611 -1.38 -27.86 41.48
N LEU A 612 -1.95 -26.65 41.27
CA LEU A 612 -2.65 -26.29 40.03
C LEU A 612 -1.69 -25.78 38.94
N LEU A 613 -0.48 -25.36 39.31
CA LEU A 613 0.56 -24.89 38.39
C LEU A 613 1.37 -26.06 37.79
N ASP A 614 1.64 -27.09 38.60
CA ASP A 614 2.47 -28.22 38.22
C ASP A 614 1.68 -29.33 37.48
N PRO A 615 2.35 -30.20 36.69
CA PRO A 615 1.74 -31.41 36.14
C PRO A 615 1.16 -32.29 37.27
N PRO A 616 -0.06 -32.84 37.12
CA PRO A 616 -0.80 -33.06 35.88
C PRO A 616 -1.82 -31.96 35.50
N TYR A 617 -1.99 -30.91 36.30
CA TYR A 617 -3.13 -29.99 36.21
C TYR A 617 -2.90 -28.78 35.29
N MET A 618 -1.81 -28.02 35.51
CA MET A 618 -1.37 -26.90 34.66
C MET A 618 -2.48 -25.96 34.14
N ILE A 619 -3.17 -25.25 35.04
CA ILE A 619 -4.38 -24.47 34.70
C ILE A 619 -4.17 -23.33 33.69
N TYR A 620 -2.95 -22.79 33.59
CA TYR A 620 -2.62 -21.67 32.69
C TYR A 620 -2.04 -22.12 31.34
N LYS A 621 -2.51 -23.26 30.82
CA LYS A 621 -2.09 -23.77 29.50
C LYS A 621 -2.69 -22.95 28.34
N SER A 622 -3.89 -22.41 28.52
CA SER A 622 -4.55 -21.52 27.57
C SER A 622 -4.22 -20.06 27.86
N ILE A 623 -4.29 -19.21 26.85
CA ILE A 623 -4.09 -17.76 27.00
C ILE A 623 -5.34 -17.18 27.66
N ALA A 624 -5.16 -16.44 28.76
CA ALA A 624 -6.27 -15.75 29.40
C ALA A 624 -6.76 -14.59 28.53
N VAL A 625 -8.07 -14.52 28.31
CA VAL A 625 -8.70 -13.45 27.54
C VAL A 625 -8.83 -12.21 28.42
N PRO A 626 -8.18 -11.09 28.09
CA PRO A 626 -8.30 -9.88 28.88
C PRO A 626 -9.70 -9.29 28.71
N ILE A 627 -10.35 -8.95 29.83
CA ILE A 627 -11.64 -8.26 29.85
C ILE A 627 -11.45 -6.82 30.30
N TYR A 628 -12.15 -5.91 29.63
CA TYR A 628 -12.10 -4.48 29.89
C TYR A 628 -13.51 -3.98 30.25
N SER A 629 -13.57 -2.87 31.00
CA SER A 629 -14.85 -2.18 31.28
C SER A 629 -15.27 -1.22 30.16
N ILE A 630 -14.36 -0.80 29.28
CA ILE A 630 -14.68 0.03 28.12
C ILE A 630 -15.60 -0.78 27.16
N PRO A 631 -16.82 -0.31 26.84
CA PRO A 631 -17.81 -1.10 26.11
C PRO A 631 -17.32 -1.69 24.79
N GLU A 632 -16.56 -0.92 24.02
CA GLU A 632 -16.01 -1.31 22.72
C GLU A 632 -15.01 -2.46 22.87
N TYR A 633 -14.12 -2.38 23.86
CA TYR A 633 -13.16 -3.45 24.16
C TYR A 633 -13.82 -4.64 24.83
N ARG A 634 -14.81 -4.42 25.71
CA ARG A 634 -15.58 -5.49 26.37
C ARG A 634 -16.27 -6.38 25.35
N ARG A 635 -16.88 -5.77 24.33
CA ARG A 635 -17.48 -6.51 23.21
C ARG A 635 -16.45 -7.38 22.47
N VAL A 636 -15.23 -6.88 22.26
CA VAL A 636 -14.14 -7.67 21.66
C VAL A 636 -13.72 -8.81 22.58
N SER A 637 -13.54 -8.55 23.88
CA SER A 637 -13.23 -9.58 24.88
C SER A 637 -14.25 -10.71 24.92
N LEU A 638 -15.54 -10.39 24.95
CA LEU A 638 -16.62 -11.38 24.97
C LEU A 638 -16.70 -12.20 23.67
N ASN A 639 -16.51 -11.55 22.51
CA ASN A 639 -16.47 -12.27 21.23
C ASN A 639 -15.26 -13.21 21.15
N THR A 640 -14.08 -12.78 21.61
CA THR A 640 -12.90 -13.64 21.70
C THR A 640 -13.14 -14.82 22.65
N LEU A 641 -13.76 -14.56 23.80
CA LEU A 641 -14.10 -15.60 24.77
C LEU A 641 -15.08 -16.63 24.18
N LEU A 642 -16.11 -16.18 23.46
CA LEU A 642 -17.05 -17.06 22.78
C LEU A 642 -16.36 -17.88 21.67
N TYR A 643 -15.41 -17.29 20.96
CA TYR A 643 -14.60 -17.98 19.96
C TYR A 643 -13.73 -19.08 20.59
N ASP A 644 -13.05 -18.79 21.71
CA ASP A 644 -12.27 -19.78 22.47
C ASP A 644 -13.16 -20.91 23.02
N MET A 645 -14.41 -20.58 23.36
CA MET A 645 -15.44 -21.55 23.73
C MET A 645 -15.97 -22.39 22.55
N GLY A 646 -15.54 -22.13 21.32
CA GLY A 646 -15.89 -22.91 20.12
C GLY A 646 -16.92 -22.25 19.19
N GLY A 647 -17.24 -20.97 19.42
CA GLY A 647 -18.08 -20.18 18.55
C GLY A 647 -17.49 -20.04 17.15
N ARG A 648 -18.34 -20.19 16.13
CA ARG A 648 -17.92 -20.03 14.72
C ARG A 648 -18.65 -18.87 14.08
N GLN A 649 -18.01 -18.28 13.08
CA GLN A 649 -18.59 -17.18 12.33
C GLN A 649 -19.71 -17.69 11.43
N LEU A 650 -20.86 -17.01 11.43
CA LEU A 650 -21.94 -17.27 10.48
C LEU A 650 -21.41 -17.04 9.05
N LEU A 651 -21.40 -18.09 8.23
CA LEU A 651 -20.98 -18.05 6.83
C LEU A 651 -21.87 -17.06 6.06
N THR A 652 -21.33 -15.87 5.80
CA THR A 652 -21.93 -14.93 4.84
C THR A 652 -21.23 -15.07 3.49
N LEU A 653 -21.88 -14.64 2.41
CA LEU A 653 -21.35 -14.57 1.03
C LEU A 653 -19.96 -13.88 0.88
N SER A 654 -19.46 -13.28 1.96
CA SER A 654 -18.10 -12.76 2.12
C SER A 654 -16.98 -13.82 2.07
N SER A 655 -17.29 -15.10 2.36
CA SER A 655 -16.36 -16.23 2.35
C SER A 655 -15.68 -16.43 0.98
N PHE A 656 -16.40 -16.22 -0.12
CA PHE A 656 -15.82 -16.34 -1.46
C PHE A 656 -14.78 -15.25 -1.76
N LYS A 657 -15.02 -14.02 -1.26
CA LYS A 657 -14.06 -12.92 -1.34
C LYS A 657 -12.84 -13.16 -0.44
N SER A 658 -13.02 -13.75 0.75
CA SER A 658 -11.88 -14.08 1.63
C SER A 658 -11.02 -15.21 1.06
N THR A 659 -11.60 -16.20 0.39
CA THR A 659 -10.85 -17.27 -0.29
C THR A 659 -10.05 -16.73 -1.47
N ILE A 660 -10.66 -15.88 -2.31
CA ILE A 660 -9.94 -15.18 -3.38
C ILE A 660 -8.82 -14.29 -2.80
N ARG A 661 -9.09 -13.63 -1.67
CA ARG A 661 -8.11 -12.79 -0.95
C ARG A 661 -6.95 -13.61 -0.38
N SER A 662 -7.21 -14.80 0.15
CA SER A 662 -6.18 -15.71 0.65
C SER A 662 -5.33 -16.27 -0.47
N ILE A 663 -5.93 -16.60 -1.62
CA ILE A 663 -5.21 -17.03 -2.82
C ILE A 663 -4.36 -15.88 -3.38
N ALA A 664 -4.88 -14.65 -3.44
CA ALA A 664 -4.14 -13.48 -3.91
C ALA A 664 -2.98 -13.10 -2.97
N MET A 665 -3.16 -13.22 -1.65
CA MET A 665 -2.06 -13.00 -0.69
C MET A 665 -1.02 -14.12 -0.76
N TYR A 666 -1.43 -15.37 -0.85
CA TYR A 666 -0.51 -16.50 -1.00
C TYR A 666 0.30 -16.42 -2.31
N LEU A 667 -0.34 -16.04 -3.42
CA LEU A 667 0.36 -15.80 -4.69
C LEU A 667 1.35 -14.62 -4.60
N LYS A 668 1.02 -13.58 -3.82
CA LYS A 668 1.93 -12.47 -3.56
C LYS A 668 3.14 -12.92 -2.73
N GLU A 669 2.92 -13.74 -1.69
CA GLU A 669 3.96 -14.24 -0.80
C GLU A 669 4.88 -15.27 -1.48
N VAL A 670 4.35 -16.04 -2.45
CA VAL A 670 5.14 -16.93 -3.31
C VAL A 670 5.95 -16.16 -4.37
N MET A 671 5.56 -14.92 -4.69
CA MET A 671 6.20 -14.09 -5.71
C MET A 671 7.17 -13.02 -5.15
N GLU A 672 7.12 -12.70 -3.86
CA GLU A 672 8.05 -11.79 -3.15
C GLU A 672 9.27 -12.54 -2.61
#